data_AF-A0AAD5F4B2-F1
#
_entry.id   AF-A0AAD5F4B2-F1
#
_cell.length_a   1.000
_cell.length_b   1.000
_cell.length_c   1.000
_cell.angle_alpha   90.00
_cell.angle_beta   90.00
_cell.angle_gamma   90.00
#
_symmetry.space_group_name_H-M   'P 1'
#
loop_
_entity.id
_entity.type
_entity.pdbx_description
1 polymer ?
#
loop_
_entity_poly.entity_id
_entity_poly.type
_entity_poly.pdbx_seq_one_letter_code
_entity_poly.pdbx_strand_id
1 'polypeptide(L)'
;MLPTDNGLPKGHKHAQKVLNGLGLGYEKIHACKNNCMLFYKEHETLDTCLICNEARFKMTSQNRTTNIPQKVMCYLPLKPRLQRLYMSTHTATDMRWHKEKWVDDDVMRHPADGEAWKEFDQTFPEFAADPRNVRLGLATDGFNPYEVLNQHHNTWPIFVFPYNLPPWKCMKKEYMMMTVLITEDPGRSIDVYLRPLVDELKDLWTNGVRTYDKLTGKMFTLRAAVMWTVNDFPAYAMVSGWSTKGYMACPVCKEDVTSGWHVGKVCYLGHQRWSSPDHEWREKDKEFDGNTERRLRPREWSGDEILEYLNRLDFAPFGKTVSRTRPSTHMNWTHKPMLFELPYWSKLKLRHNPDVMHVEKNVFDTLVGTILDIEGKTKDTIKARLDLERIGIRRGLWMNKDSDKARRDLAFFSMKPNDKKEFLKFVSSVKFPDGYASNIARCVNVDGGKFTGLKSHDYHVFMQRLLPVGIRHLLPEDVVKPIMLLSRFFFQLTAKTLLKTDILQLRHDIVQVLCKFEMIFPPGFFTSMMHVMVHLPEEALLAGPVNYRWIYPIERLLGELKKSVRNRAKPEGSIIEAWVQYESLTFCGILLPQWILDRAATTVEPRSFPAVTVEPAAAISSVFTESAPPSFSLLRRPNPTPEMSNLIRRRRAVTTTPSSEPPAQPTSAATAPALMDHLAVGPAGS
;
A
#
# COMPACT_ATOMS: atom_id res chain seq x y z
N MET A 1 -29.63 3.02 -36.66
CA MET A 1 -29.05 1.85 -37.35
C MET A 1 -27.55 2.08 -37.51
N LEU A 2 -26.76 1.03 -37.75
CA LEU A 2 -25.37 1.18 -38.20
C LEU A 2 -25.34 1.69 -39.66
N PRO A 3 -24.21 2.24 -40.16
CA PRO A 3 -24.05 2.54 -41.59
C PRO A 3 -24.27 1.31 -42.46
N THR A 4 -24.66 1.49 -43.72
CA THR A 4 -25.21 0.44 -44.60
C THR A 4 -24.32 -0.80 -44.74
N ASP A 5 -23.01 -0.62 -44.75
CA ASP A 5 -22.02 -1.71 -44.90
C ASP A 5 -21.58 -2.34 -43.56
N ASN A 6 -21.98 -1.75 -42.42
CA ASN A 6 -21.58 -2.17 -41.08
C ASN A 6 -22.63 -3.11 -40.45
N GLY A 7 -22.59 -4.39 -40.84
CA GLY A 7 -23.39 -5.43 -40.20
C GLY A 7 -22.97 -5.74 -38.75
N LEU A 8 -23.92 -6.08 -37.88
CA LEU A 8 -23.61 -6.66 -36.57
C LEU A 8 -22.89 -8.02 -36.75
N PRO A 9 -21.93 -8.38 -35.88
CA PRO A 9 -21.26 -9.67 -35.95
C PRO A 9 -22.24 -10.85 -35.92
N LYS A 10 -22.04 -11.86 -36.79
CA LYS A 10 -22.90 -13.06 -36.95
C LYS A 10 -22.92 -14.02 -35.74
N GLY A 11 -22.63 -13.55 -34.53
CA GLY A 11 -22.57 -14.30 -33.29
C GLY A 11 -21.29 -14.06 -32.49
N HIS A 12 -21.27 -14.48 -31.22
CA HIS A 12 -20.19 -14.23 -30.25
C HIS A 12 -18.79 -14.59 -30.77
N LYS A 13 -18.63 -15.75 -31.44
CA LYS A 13 -17.35 -16.18 -32.02
C LYS A 13 -16.86 -15.24 -33.14
N HIS A 14 -17.77 -14.64 -33.91
CA HIS A 14 -17.41 -13.67 -34.94
C HIS A 14 -17.05 -12.31 -34.31
N ALA A 15 -17.80 -11.87 -33.29
CA ALA A 15 -17.48 -10.67 -32.53
C ALA A 15 -16.09 -10.77 -31.87
N GLN A 16 -15.79 -11.91 -31.24
CA GLN A 16 -14.45 -12.20 -30.71
C GLN A 16 -13.37 -12.21 -31.80
N LYS A 17 -13.63 -12.78 -32.99
CA LYS A 17 -12.63 -12.74 -34.08
C LYS A 17 -12.30 -11.31 -34.52
N VAL A 18 -13.30 -10.42 -34.59
CA VAL A 18 -13.10 -8.99 -34.89
C VAL A 18 -12.38 -8.28 -33.74
N LEU A 19 -12.84 -8.46 -32.49
CA LEU A 19 -12.24 -7.85 -31.30
C LEU A 19 -10.81 -8.34 -31.04
N ASN A 20 -10.45 -9.57 -31.43
CA ASN A 20 -9.08 -10.08 -31.35
C ASN A 20 -8.19 -9.45 -32.45
N GLY A 21 -8.74 -9.16 -33.64
CA GLY A 21 -8.05 -8.37 -34.67
C GLY A 21 -7.85 -6.90 -34.27
N LEU A 22 -8.71 -6.36 -33.39
CA LEU A 22 -8.57 -5.05 -32.76
C LEU A 22 -7.80 -5.10 -31.42
N GLY A 23 -7.45 -6.29 -30.93
CA GLY A 23 -6.76 -6.49 -29.66
C GLY A 23 -5.26 -6.32 -29.78
N LEU A 24 -4.59 -6.29 -28.62
CA LEU A 24 -3.16 -6.58 -28.57
C LEU A 24 -3.01 -7.97 -28.00
N GLY A 25 -2.49 -8.87 -28.83
CA GLY A 25 -2.24 -10.25 -28.45
C GLY A 25 -1.24 -10.39 -27.32
N TYR A 26 -0.96 -11.65 -27.01
CA TYR A 26 -0.02 -12.06 -25.99
C TYR A 26 0.78 -13.26 -26.52
N GLU A 27 2.05 -13.32 -26.11
CA GLU A 27 2.98 -14.38 -26.44
C GLU A 27 3.00 -15.43 -25.34
N LYS A 28 3.26 -16.70 -25.68
CA LYS A 28 3.31 -17.83 -24.75
C LYS A 28 4.75 -18.30 -24.63
N ILE A 29 5.48 -17.72 -23.70
CA ILE A 29 6.90 -18.03 -23.50
C ILE A 29 7.01 -19.25 -22.57
N HIS A 30 7.71 -20.28 -23.01
CA HIS A 30 7.92 -21.50 -22.22
C HIS A 30 8.93 -21.20 -21.11
N ALA A 31 8.70 -21.76 -19.92
CA ALA A 31 9.56 -21.59 -18.76
C ALA A 31 10.03 -22.94 -18.21
N CYS A 32 11.21 -22.96 -17.60
CA CYS A 32 11.63 -24.10 -16.79
C CYS A 32 10.64 -24.32 -15.64
N LYS A 33 10.21 -25.57 -15.41
CA LYS A 33 9.37 -26.03 -14.28
C LYS A 33 9.90 -25.57 -12.91
N ASN A 34 11.22 -25.47 -12.79
CA ASN A 34 11.93 -25.06 -11.58
C ASN A 34 12.23 -23.54 -11.52
N ASN A 35 11.71 -22.72 -12.44
CA ASN A 35 11.91 -21.25 -12.47
C ASN A 35 13.38 -20.79 -12.58
N CYS A 36 14.20 -21.54 -13.32
CA CYS A 36 15.61 -21.21 -13.51
C CYS A 36 15.84 -20.27 -14.70
N MET A 37 15.10 -20.48 -15.80
CA MET A 37 15.22 -19.72 -17.06
C MET A 37 13.90 -19.74 -17.86
N LEU A 38 13.80 -18.83 -18.84
CA LEU A 38 12.83 -18.90 -19.94
C LEU A 38 13.48 -19.52 -21.18
N PHE A 39 12.67 -20.16 -22.01
CA PHE A 39 13.05 -20.60 -23.36
C PHE A 39 12.62 -19.52 -24.36
N TYR A 40 13.46 -18.50 -24.50
CA TYR A 40 13.17 -17.22 -25.15
C TYR A 40 14.44 -16.70 -25.84
N LYS A 41 14.30 -16.06 -27.02
CA LYS A 41 15.41 -15.59 -27.86
C LYS A 41 16.51 -16.65 -28.06
N GLU A 42 17.73 -16.42 -27.59
CA GLU A 42 18.88 -17.34 -27.65
C GLU A 42 18.65 -18.71 -26.97
N HIS A 43 17.55 -18.86 -26.24
CA HIS A 43 17.12 -20.10 -25.59
C HIS A 43 15.79 -20.66 -26.14
N GLU A 44 15.23 -20.07 -27.20
CA GLU A 44 13.93 -20.50 -27.78
C GLU A 44 14.00 -21.87 -28.47
N THR A 45 15.17 -22.28 -28.97
CA THR A 45 15.38 -23.58 -29.63
C THR A 45 15.83 -24.70 -28.69
N LEU A 46 16.06 -24.40 -27.40
CA LEU A 46 16.50 -25.40 -26.43
C LEU A 46 15.33 -26.26 -25.93
N ASP A 47 15.58 -27.54 -25.69
CA ASP A 47 14.61 -28.50 -25.14
C ASP A 47 14.88 -28.88 -23.68
N THR A 48 15.99 -28.43 -23.11
CA THR A 48 16.39 -28.66 -21.71
C THR A 48 16.87 -27.37 -21.05
N CYS A 49 16.69 -27.28 -19.74
CA CYS A 49 17.11 -26.13 -18.93
C CYS A 49 18.62 -26.15 -18.67
N LEU A 50 19.36 -25.12 -19.11
CA LEU A 50 20.81 -24.98 -18.94
C LEU A 50 21.30 -25.01 -17.47
N ILE A 51 20.42 -24.73 -16.49
CA ILE A 51 20.76 -24.61 -15.06
C ILE A 51 20.45 -25.89 -14.27
N CYS A 52 19.44 -26.67 -14.68
CA CYS A 52 19.01 -27.85 -13.92
C CYS A 52 18.59 -29.06 -14.77
N ASN A 53 18.91 -29.06 -16.06
CA ASN A 53 18.70 -30.13 -17.06
C ASN A 53 17.26 -30.64 -17.26
N GLU A 54 16.28 -30.10 -16.52
CA GLU A 54 14.85 -30.39 -16.70
C GLU A 54 14.36 -30.11 -18.11
N ALA A 55 13.53 -31.01 -18.63
CA ALA A 55 12.96 -30.91 -19.97
C ALA A 55 11.97 -29.75 -20.08
N ARG A 56 11.98 -29.05 -21.22
CA ARG A 56 11.02 -28.01 -21.59
C ARG A 56 9.59 -28.55 -21.71
N PHE A 57 9.46 -29.78 -22.15
CA PHE A 57 8.19 -30.43 -22.45
C PHE A 57 7.84 -31.56 -21.49
N LYS A 58 6.55 -31.91 -21.44
CA LYS A 58 6.02 -33.03 -20.65
C LYS A 58 6.26 -34.35 -21.38
N MET A 59 6.51 -35.42 -20.63
CA MET A 59 6.48 -36.79 -21.16
C MET A 59 5.07 -37.39 -21.04
N THR A 60 4.75 -38.35 -21.91
CA THR A 60 3.58 -39.23 -21.77
C THR A 60 3.84 -40.31 -20.71
N SER A 61 2.78 -41.04 -20.32
CA SER A 61 2.88 -42.28 -19.53
C SER A 61 3.68 -43.41 -20.21
N GLN A 62 4.09 -43.24 -21.46
CA GLN A 62 4.93 -44.16 -22.23
C GLN A 62 6.37 -43.62 -22.39
N ASN A 63 6.78 -42.65 -21.55
CA ASN A 63 8.07 -41.96 -21.57
C ASN A 63 8.44 -41.30 -22.92
N ARG A 64 7.44 -41.00 -23.76
CA ARG A 64 7.65 -40.25 -25.02
C ARG A 64 7.49 -38.76 -24.75
N THR A 65 8.42 -37.94 -25.24
CA THR A 65 8.30 -36.47 -25.20
C THR A 65 7.07 -36.00 -25.97
N THR A 66 6.32 -35.04 -25.40
CA THR A 66 5.20 -34.37 -26.08
C THR A 66 5.62 -32.99 -26.57
N ASN A 67 4.81 -32.34 -27.41
CA ASN A 67 4.99 -30.92 -27.74
C ASN A 67 4.29 -29.99 -26.71
N ILE A 68 3.94 -30.49 -25.52
CA ILE A 68 3.23 -29.73 -24.48
C ILE A 68 4.26 -29.22 -23.46
N PRO A 69 4.48 -27.90 -23.32
CA PRO A 69 5.44 -27.34 -22.39
C PRO A 69 5.10 -27.70 -20.94
N GLN A 70 6.13 -27.85 -20.09
CA GLN A 70 5.94 -28.11 -18.67
C GLN A 70 5.32 -26.91 -17.95
N LYS A 71 5.83 -25.70 -18.23
CA LYS A 71 5.35 -24.41 -17.71
C LYS A 71 5.39 -23.34 -18.79
N VAL A 72 4.47 -22.38 -18.72
CA VAL A 72 4.32 -21.25 -19.66
C VAL A 72 4.02 -19.97 -18.86
N MET A 73 4.58 -18.85 -19.29
CA MET A 73 4.10 -17.51 -18.91
C MET A 73 3.39 -16.86 -20.11
N CYS A 74 2.45 -15.96 -19.85
CA CYS A 74 1.93 -15.09 -20.90
C CYS A 74 2.67 -13.74 -20.84
N TYR A 75 3.22 -13.30 -21.97
CA TYR A 75 3.80 -11.97 -22.14
C TYR A 75 2.87 -11.08 -22.98
N LEU A 76 2.71 -9.83 -22.59
CA LEU A 76 1.83 -8.87 -23.26
C LEU A 76 2.68 -7.64 -23.66
N PRO A 77 3.11 -7.54 -24.93
CA PRO A 77 4.04 -6.49 -25.37
C PRO A 77 3.59 -5.07 -25.04
N LEU A 78 4.53 -4.26 -24.56
CA LEU A 78 4.31 -2.94 -23.98
C LEU A 78 4.29 -1.82 -25.04
N LYS A 79 5.19 -1.83 -26.03
CA LYS A 79 5.27 -0.82 -27.11
C LYS A 79 3.92 -0.58 -27.77
N PRO A 80 3.17 -1.60 -28.26
CA PRO A 80 1.88 -1.33 -28.90
C PRO A 80 0.82 -0.83 -27.92
N ARG A 81 0.91 -1.18 -26.62
CA ARG A 81 0.02 -0.66 -25.57
C ARG A 81 0.29 0.83 -25.31
N LEU A 82 1.56 1.26 -25.28
CA LEU A 82 1.96 2.67 -25.20
C LEU A 82 1.60 3.46 -26.46
N GLN A 83 1.82 2.90 -27.66
CA GLN A 83 1.43 3.53 -28.93
C GLN A 83 -0.08 3.85 -28.99
N ARG A 84 -0.94 2.96 -28.46
CA ARG A 84 -2.40 3.17 -28.42
C ARG A 84 -2.83 4.40 -27.63
N LEU A 85 -2.07 4.83 -26.62
CA LEU A 85 -2.37 6.04 -25.85
C LEU A 85 -2.34 7.31 -26.73
N TYR A 86 -1.62 7.28 -27.85
CA TYR A 86 -1.50 8.39 -28.79
C TYR A 86 -2.46 8.32 -29.99
N MET A 87 -3.29 7.27 -30.09
CA MET A 87 -4.20 7.07 -31.23
C MET A 87 -5.53 7.86 -31.12
N SER A 88 -5.78 8.53 -30.00
CA SER A 88 -6.94 9.42 -29.79
C SER A 88 -6.48 10.80 -29.34
N THR A 89 -7.09 11.88 -29.86
CA THR A 89 -6.72 13.27 -29.54
C THR A 89 -6.84 13.58 -28.05
N HIS A 90 -7.87 13.02 -27.39
CA HIS A 90 -8.11 13.19 -25.97
C HIS A 90 -6.98 12.57 -25.13
N THR A 91 -6.71 11.27 -25.30
CA THR A 91 -5.67 10.56 -24.55
C THR A 91 -4.27 11.10 -24.88
N ALA A 92 -3.99 11.47 -26.13
CA ALA A 92 -2.73 12.11 -26.51
C ALA A 92 -2.50 13.47 -25.80
N THR A 93 -3.58 14.20 -25.49
CA THR A 93 -3.53 15.44 -24.71
C THR A 93 -3.31 15.16 -23.23
N ASP A 94 -4.05 14.20 -22.66
CA ASP A 94 -3.87 13.76 -21.28
C ASP A 94 -2.44 13.27 -21.01
N MET A 95 -1.80 12.58 -21.98
CA MET A 95 -0.42 12.08 -21.86
C MET A 95 0.66 13.17 -21.81
N ARG A 96 0.33 14.42 -22.15
CA ARG A 96 1.23 15.57 -22.02
C ARG A 96 0.85 16.50 -20.86
N TRP A 97 -0.22 16.20 -20.13
CA TRP A 97 -0.74 16.99 -19.01
C TRP A 97 0.34 17.34 -17.98
N HIS A 98 1.17 16.36 -17.61
CA HIS A 98 2.24 16.51 -16.62
C HIS A 98 3.31 17.58 -16.94
N LYS A 99 3.32 18.12 -18.17
CA LYS A 99 4.23 19.21 -18.60
C LYS A 99 3.47 20.41 -19.18
N GLU A 100 2.34 20.19 -19.87
CA GLU A 100 1.53 21.24 -20.51
C GLU A 100 0.50 21.91 -19.58
N LYS A 101 0.20 21.30 -18.42
CA LYS A 101 -0.80 21.76 -17.42
C LYS A 101 -0.28 21.72 -15.99
N TRP A 102 1.03 21.57 -15.84
CA TRP A 102 1.73 21.63 -14.56
C TRP A 102 1.85 23.08 -14.04
N VAL A 103 2.00 23.22 -12.72
CA VAL A 103 2.16 24.49 -12.01
C VAL A 103 3.23 24.29 -10.94
N ASP A 104 4.31 25.05 -10.97
CA ASP A 104 5.33 25.00 -9.91
C ASP A 104 4.89 25.89 -8.74
N ASP A 105 4.40 25.26 -7.68
CA ASP A 105 4.10 25.89 -6.40
C ASP A 105 4.50 24.95 -5.25
N ASP A 106 4.06 25.24 -4.01
CA ASP A 106 4.37 24.38 -2.87
C ASP A 106 3.44 23.18 -2.66
N VAL A 107 2.63 22.83 -3.67
CA VAL A 107 1.51 21.90 -3.50
C VAL A 107 1.63 20.71 -4.46
N MET A 108 2.08 19.57 -3.93
CA MET A 108 2.19 18.32 -4.68
C MET A 108 0.80 17.69 -4.89
N ARG A 109 0.42 17.50 -6.14
CA ARG A 109 -0.89 16.97 -6.61
C ARG A 109 -0.71 15.70 -7.45
N HIS A 110 0.50 15.45 -7.93
CA HIS A 110 0.85 14.45 -8.93
C HIS A 110 2.31 13.98 -8.75
N PRO A 111 2.72 12.79 -9.24
CA PRO A 111 4.11 12.34 -9.12
C PRO A 111 5.15 13.25 -9.80
N ALA A 112 4.73 14.06 -10.76
CA ALA A 112 5.59 15.07 -11.41
C ALA A 112 5.99 16.23 -10.49
N ASP A 113 5.28 16.44 -9.38
CA ASP A 113 5.62 17.46 -8.39
C ASP A 113 6.71 16.97 -7.41
N GLY A 114 6.94 15.65 -7.37
CA GLY A 114 7.89 14.98 -6.49
C GLY A 114 9.33 15.09 -6.97
N GLU A 115 10.25 15.18 -6.01
CA GLU A 115 11.66 15.47 -6.26
C GLU A 115 12.38 14.40 -7.10
N ALA A 116 11.99 13.12 -6.98
CA ALA A 116 12.57 12.05 -7.79
C ALA A 116 12.17 12.14 -9.28
N TRP A 117 11.07 12.81 -9.62
CA TRP A 117 10.73 13.13 -11.01
C TRP A 117 11.55 14.32 -11.50
N LYS A 118 11.65 15.39 -10.70
CA LYS A 118 12.42 16.59 -11.04
C LYS A 118 13.90 16.26 -11.27
N GLU A 119 14.51 15.44 -10.41
CA GLU A 119 15.91 14.99 -10.57
C GLU A 119 16.09 14.05 -11.79
N PHE A 120 15.13 13.16 -12.08
CA PHE A 120 15.16 12.33 -13.28
C PHE A 120 15.10 13.17 -14.57
N ASP A 121 14.21 14.16 -14.62
CA ASP A 121 14.08 15.05 -15.78
C ASP A 121 15.31 15.97 -15.96
N GLN A 122 15.98 16.37 -14.87
CA GLN A 122 17.28 17.06 -14.91
C GLN A 122 18.44 16.16 -15.36
N THR A 123 18.44 14.89 -14.93
CA THR A 123 19.48 13.91 -15.27
C THR A 123 19.39 13.45 -16.74
N PHE A 124 18.17 13.40 -17.29
CA PHE A 124 17.90 12.91 -18.65
C PHE A 124 17.14 13.95 -19.50
N PRO A 125 17.73 15.14 -19.76
CA PRO A 125 17.03 16.25 -20.40
C PRO A 125 16.55 15.90 -21.82
N GLU A 126 17.27 15.05 -22.57
CA GLU A 126 16.82 14.56 -23.88
C GLU A 126 15.55 13.70 -23.82
N PHE A 127 15.37 12.94 -22.72
CA PHE A 127 14.16 12.17 -22.49
C PHE A 127 13.02 13.09 -22.05
N ALA A 128 13.31 14.00 -21.10
CA ALA A 128 12.33 14.94 -20.56
C ALA A 128 11.89 16.02 -21.56
N ALA A 129 12.67 16.29 -22.62
CA ALA A 129 12.38 17.30 -23.64
C ALA A 129 11.01 17.10 -24.30
N ASP A 130 10.74 15.90 -24.84
CA ASP A 130 9.47 15.56 -25.46
C ASP A 130 8.44 15.10 -24.40
N PRO A 131 7.35 15.85 -24.16
CA PRO A 131 6.31 15.47 -23.19
C PRO A 131 5.57 14.18 -23.54
N ARG A 132 5.82 13.57 -24.71
CA ARG A 132 5.21 12.29 -25.11
C ARG A 132 6.02 11.08 -24.66
N ASN A 133 7.24 11.27 -24.16
CA ASN A 133 8.01 10.18 -23.54
C ASN A 133 7.35 9.77 -22.23
N VAL A 134 7.25 8.46 -21.99
CA VAL A 134 6.35 7.90 -20.98
C VAL A 134 7.10 7.49 -19.72
N ARG A 135 6.72 8.08 -18.59
CA ARG A 135 7.20 7.71 -17.26
C ARG A 135 6.19 6.75 -16.61
N LEU A 136 6.69 5.59 -16.17
CA LEU A 136 5.88 4.42 -15.85
C LEU A 136 6.00 4.03 -14.36
N GLY A 137 4.88 3.62 -13.77
CA GLY A 137 4.85 2.81 -12.56
C GLY A 137 4.82 1.32 -12.91
N LEU A 138 5.41 0.49 -12.05
CA LEU A 138 5.32 -0.97 -12.10
C LEU A 138 4.79 -1.48 -10.77
N ALA A 139 3.79 -2.37 -10.79
CA ALA A 139 3.26 -3.02 -9.59
C ALA A 139 3.07 -4.51 -9.82
N THR A 140 3.27 -5.31 -8.77
CA THR A 140 3.07 -6.76 -8.84
C THR A 140 2.70 -7.34 -7.48
N ASP A 141 1.74 -8.25 -7.49
CA ASP A 141 1.16 -8.93 -6.32
C ASP A 141 0.48 -10.22 -6.81
N GLY A 142 0.34 -11.22 -5.93
CA GLY A 142 -0.19 -12.54 -6.25
C GLY A 142 -1.62 -12.76 -5.73
N PHE A 143 -2.46 -13.41 -6.52
CA PHE A 143 -3.80 -13.81 -6.10
C PHE A 143 -4.11 -15.27 -6.42
N ASN A 144 -4.93 -15.89 -5.57
CA ASN A 144 -5.42 -17.25 -5.78
C ASN A 144 -6.74 -17.24 -6.60
N PRO A 145 -6.77 -17.80 -7.83
CA PRO A 145 -7.96 -17.85 -8.68
C PRO A 145 -8.99 -18.92 -8.28
N TYR A 146 -8.65 -19.85 -7.37
CA TYR A 146 -9.51 -20.96 -6.92
C TYR A 146 -10.25 -20.67 -5.61
N GLU A 147 -9.92 -19.56 -4.94
CA GLU A 147 -10.45 -19.22 -3.62
C GLU A 147 -10.16 -20.33 -2.58
N VAL A 148 -11.19 -20.86 -1.92
CA VAL A 148 -11.08 -21.91 -0.90
C VAL A 148 -10.74 -23.29 -1.51
N LEU A 149 -11.00 -23.49 -2.82
CA LEU A 149 -10.99 -24.81 -3.46
C LEU A 149 -9.59 -25.38 -3.75
N ASN A 150 -8.57 -24.52 -3.81
CA ASN A 150 -7.17 -24.93 -3.85
C ASN A 150 -6.32 -23.80 -3.26
N GLN A 151 -6.03 -23.88 -1.96
CA GLN A 151 -5.30 -22.82 -1.23
C GLN A 151 -3.83 -22.68 -1.66
N HIS A 152 -3.26 -23.65 -2.38
CA HIS A 152 -1.85 -23.68 -2.75
C HIS A 152 -1.54 -23.08 -4.13
N HIS A 153 -2.56 -22.78 -4.95
CA HIS A 153 -2.35 -22.11 -6.23
C HIS A 153 -2.21 -20.60 -6.04
N ASN A 154 -1.31 -19.99 -6.80
CA ASN A 154 -1.17 -18.54 -6.90
C ASN A 154 -1.05 -18.16 -8.38
N THR A 155 -1.51 -16.98 -8.76
CA THR A 155 -1.38 -16.42 -10.09
C THR A 155 -0.78 -15.03 -9.94
N TRP A 156 0.34 -14.77 -10.60
CA TRP A 156 1.19 -13.61 -10.34
C TRP A 156 1.29 -12.72 -11.58
N PRO A 157 0.43 -11.70 -11.72
CA PRO A 157 0.54 -10.69 -12.77
C PRO A 157 1.57 -9.61 -12.45
N ILE A 158 2.09 -8.98 -13.51
CA ILE A 158 2.87 -7.73 -13.43
C ILE A 158 2.10 -6.68 -14.23
N PHE A 159 1.88 -5.52 -13.62
CA PHE A 159 1.21 -4.37 -14.22
C PHE A 159 2.18 -3.20 -14.41
N VAL A 160 1.97 -2.48 -15.50
CA VAL A 160 2.65 -1.23 -15.84
C VAL A 160 1.59 -0.17 -16.12
N PHE A 161 1.81 1.07 -15.69
CA PHE A 161 0.84 2.17 -15.85
C PHE A 161 1.53 3.53 -16.06
N PRO A 162 1.00 4.42 -16.91
CA PRO A 162 1.64 5.70 -17.23
C PRO A 162 1.30 6.79 -16.20
N TYR A 163 2.32 7.33 -15.55
CA TYR A 163 2.23 8.56 -14.74
C TYR A 163 2.15 9.84 -15.59
N ASN A 164 2.14 9.73 -16.92
CA ASN A 164 1.99 10.89 -17.81
C ASN A 164 0.59 11.55 -17.74
N LEU A 165 -0.42 10.78 -17.35
CA LEU A 165 -1.85 11.11 -17.34
C LEU A 165 -2.26 11.98 -16.15
N PRO A 166 -3.31 12.81 -16.25
CA PRO A 166 -3.77 13.66 -15.17
C PRO A 166 -4.23 12.88 -13.92
N PRO A 167 -4.31 13.54 -12.74
CA PRO A 167 -4.73 12.97 -11.47
C PRO A 167 -5.98 12.09 -11.49
N TRP A 168 -7.00 12.47 -12.27
CA TRP A 168 -8.27 11.73 -12.40
C TRP A 168 -8.23 10.54 -13.37
N LYS A 169 -7.07 10.24 -13.97
CA LYS A 169 -6.86 9.15 -14.93
C LYS A 169 -5.69 8.22 -14.63
N CYS A 170 -4.58 8.71 -14.09
CA CYS A 170 -3.34 7.91 -13.95
C CYS A 170 -3.54 6.53 -13.30
N MET A 171 -4.28 6.43 -12.20
CA MET A 171 -4.54 5.16 -11.49
C MET A 171 -5.88 4.51 -11.85
N LYS A 172 -6.45 4.83 -13.02
CA LYS A 172 -7.66 4.17 -13.54
C LYS A 172 -7.33 2.89 -14.31
N LYS A 173 -8.23 1.90 -14.22
CA LYS A 173 -8.05 0.55 -14.76
C LYS A 173 -7.82 0.53 -16.28
N GLU A 174 -8.46 1.45 -17.00
CA GLU A 174 -8.40 1.60 -18.46
C GLU A 174 -6.99 1.94 -18.98
N TYR A 175 -6.10 2.40 -18.10
CA TYR A 175 -4.71 2.77 -18.41
C TYR A 175 -3.67 1.84 -17.75
N MET A 176 -4.12 0.82 -17.00
CA MET A 176 -3.25 -0.22 -16.45
C MET A 176 -3.03 -1.30 -17.52
N MET A 177 -1.77 -1.66 -17.74
CA MET A 177 -1.35 -2.63 -18.73
C MET A 177 -0.80 -3.84 -18.00
N MET A 178 -1.48 -4.99 -18.07
CA MET A 178 -0.85 -6.26 -17.70
C MET A 178 0.26 -6.52 -18.72
N THR A 179 1.48 -6.81 -18.27
CA THR A 179 2.65 -7.09 -19.13
C THR A 179 3.14 -8.53 -19.00
N VAL A 180 2.95 -9.16 -17.84
CA VAL A 180 3.31 -10.55 -17.56
C VAL A 180 2.19 -11.22 -16.75
N LEU A 181 1.94 -12.51 -17.01
CA LEU A 181 1.09 -13.38 -16.17
C LEU A 181 1.78 -14.73 -15.94
N ILE A 182 2.04 -15.05 -14.66
CA ILE A 182 2.76 -16.25 -14.20
C ILE A 182 1.79 -17.19 -13.46
N THR A 183 1.92 -18.51 -13.68
CA THR A 183 1.03 -19.55 -13.13
C THR A 183 1.35 -20.04 -11.70
N GLU A 184 2.14 -19.28 -10.93
CA GLU A 184 2.50 -19.54 -9.52
C GLU A 184 3.24 -18.32 -8.93
N ASP A 185 3.49 -18.34 -7.61
CA ASP A 185 4.45 -17.44 -6.95
C ASP A 185 5.87 -17.65 -7.52
N PRO A 186 6.51 -16.61 -8.10
CA PRO A 186 7.86 -16.73 -8.66
C PRO A 186 8.97 -16.60 -7.60
N GLY A 187 8.70 -16.01 -6.43
CA GLY A 187 9.69 -15.65 -5.42
C GLY A 187 10.85 -14.82 -6.01
N ARG A 188 12.10 -15.16 -5.64
CA ARG A 188 13.29 -14.51 -6.23
C ARG A 188 13.41 -14.72 -7.74
N SER A 189 12.77 -15.73 -8.32
CA SER A 189 12.79 -15.95 -9.77
C SER A 189 11.85 -15.01 -10.54
N ILE A 190 11.27 -13.97 -9.92
CA ILE A 190 10.49 -12.96 -10.65
C ILE A 190 11.31 -12.28 -11.76
N ASP A 191 12.61 -12.11 -11.52
CA ASP A 191 13.57 -11.63 -12.51
C ASP A 191 13.70 -12.55 -13.73
N VAL A 192 13.46 -13.86 -13.61
CA VAL A 192 13.40 -14.74 -14.79
C VAL A 192 12.20 -14.39 -15.66
N TYR A 193 11.06 -14.02 -15.05
CA TYR A 193 9.80 -13.70 -15.75
C TYR A 193 9.74 -12.24 -16.26
N LEU A 194 10.52 -11.33 -15.68
CA LEU A 194 10.63 -9.94 -16.11
C LEU A 194 11.45 -9.76 -17.41
N ARG A 195 12.16 -10.79 -17.90
CA ARG A 195 13.18 -10.67 -18.98
C ARG A 195 12.64 -10.04 -20.27
N PRO A 196 11.46 -10.43 -20.80
CA PRO A 196 10.92 -9.81 -22.02
C PRO A 196 10.52 -8.35 -21.79
N LEU A 197 9.99 -8.03 -20.60
CA LEU A 197 9.62 -6.65 -20.23
C LEU A 197 10.86 -5.75 -20.12
N VAL A 198 11.93 -6.22 -19.47
CA VAL A 198 13.17 -5.46 -19.33
C VAL A 198 13.85 -5.27 -20.70
N ASP A 199 13.82 -6.26 -21.59
CA ASP A 199 14.31 -6.10 -22.96
C ASP A 199 13.53 -5.03 -23.73
N GLU A 200 12.21 -5.06 -23.66
CA GLU A 200 11.36 -4.10 -24.37
C GLU A 200 11.51 -2.68 -23.80
N LEU A 201 11.73 -2.55 -22.48
CA LEU A 201 12.06 -1.30 -21.80
C LEU A 201 13.47 -0.78 -22.14
N LYS A 202 14.48 -1.64 -22.28
CA LYS A 202 15.84 -1.25 -22.72
C LYS A 202 15.82 -0.70 -24.14
N ASP A 203 15.02 -1.31 -25.02
CA ASP A 203 14.84 -0.84 -26.40
C ASP A 203 13.98 0.45 -26.45
N LEU A 204 12.89 0.53 -25.70
CA LEU A 204 12.10 1.76 -25.51
C LEU A 204 12.93 2.93 -24.96
N TRP A 205 13.91 2.67 -24.11
CA TRP A 205 14.83 3.70 -23.62
C TRP A 205 15.82 4.15 -24.69
N THR A 206 16.43 3.20 -25.39
CA THR A 206 17.61 3.43 -26.26
C THR A 206 17.20 3.88 -27.66
N ASN A 207 16.33 3.12 -28.32
CA ASN A 207 15.89 3.34 -29.70
C ASN A 207 14.49 3.98 -29.77
N GLY A 208 13.66 3.70 -28.77
CA GLY A 208 12.24 4.08 -28.77
C GLY A 208 11.43 3.33 -29.82
N VAL A 209 10.19 3.76 -30.05
CA VAL A 209 9.31 3.21 -31.08
C VAL A 209 8.62 4.30 -31.88
N ARG A 210 8.64 4.21 -33.21
CA ARG A 210 7.97 5.17 -34.09
C ARG A 210 6.46 5.12 -33.85
N THR A 211 5.88 6.27 -33.51
CA THR A 211 4.52 6.39 -32.98
C THR A 211 3.81 7.56 -33.64
N TYR A 212 2.54 7.37 -33.99
CA TYR A 212 1.68 8.43 -34.52
C TYR A 212 0.98 9.17 -33.37
N ASP A 213 1.19 10.48 -33.27
CA ASP A 213 0.48 11.35 -32.33
C ASP A 213 -0.78 11.93 -33.00
N LYS A 214 -1.95 11.42 -32.60
CA LYS A 214 -3.23 11.79 -33.21
C LYS A 214 -3.61 13.25 -32.98
N LEU A 215 -3.05 13.96 -31.97
CA LEU A 215 -3.28 15.40 -31.84
C LEU A 215 -2.43 16.20 -32.83
N THR A 216 -1.12 15.96 -32.88
CA THR A 216 -0.23 16.75 -33.76
C THR A 216 -0.21 16.28 -35.21
N GLY A 217 -0.81 15.11 -35.51
CA GLY A 217 -0.85 14.51 -36.84
C GLY A 217 0.51 13.99 -37.33
N LYS A 218 1.52 13.91 -36.46
CA LYS A 218 2.92 13.67 -36.80
C LYS A 218 3.46 12.38 -36.19
N MET A 219 4.46 11.80 -36.85
CA MET A 219 5.21 10.63 -36.36
C MET A 219 6.38 11.06 -35.47
N PHE A 220 6.36 10.68 -34.20
CA PHE A 220 7.46 10.88 -33.24
C PHE A 220 8.11 9.55 -32.84
N THR A 221 9.19 9.60 -32.06
CA THR A 221 9.84 8.41 -31.49
C THR A 221 9.51 8.36 -30.01
N LEU A 222 8.62 7.46 -29.61
CA LEU A 222 8.19 7.29 -28.22
C LEU A 222 9.26 6.54 -27.45
N ARG A 223 9.81 7.17 -26.41
CA ARG A 223 10.66 6.53 -25.40
C ARG A 223 9.87 6.29 -24.12
N ALA A 224 10.31 5.34 -23.30
CA ALA A 224 9.69 5.09 -21.99
C ALA A 224 10.72 4.74 -20.90
N ALA A 225 10.38 5.04 -19.65
CA ALA A 225 11.19 4.75 -18.47
C ALA A 225 10.32 4.34 -17.27
N VAL A 226 10.77 3.37 -16.46
CA VAL A 226 10.11 3.01 -15.20
C VAL A 226 10.68 3.87 -14.08
N MET A 227 9.84 4.67 -13.43
CA MET A 227 10.26 5.58 -12.36
C MET A 227 10.53 4.83 -11.05
N TRP A 228 9.65 3.89 -10.69
CA TRP A 228 9.75 3.09 -9.48
C TRP A 228 8.74 1.94 -9.48
N THR A 229 8.94 0.97 -8.60
CA THR A 229 7.94 -0.07 -8.31
C THR A 229 7.03 0.30 -7.13
N VAL A 230 5.83 -0.28 -7.08
CA VAL A 230 4.81 -0.08 -6.02
C VAL A 230 4.32 -1.47 -5.58
N ASN A 231 4.80 -1.95 -4.44
CA ASN A 231 4.66 -3.35 -4.02
C ASN A 231 4.30 -3.46 -2.53
N ASP A 232 3.67 -4.57 -2.13
CA ASP A 232 3.61 -4.97 -0.72
C ASP A 232 5.02 -5.41 -0.21
N PHE A 233 5.21 -5.59 1.09
CA PHE A 233 6.55 -5.83 1.65
C PHE A 233 7.18 -7.19 1.24
N PRO A 234 6.41 -8.28 1.08
CA PRO A 234 6.80 -9.48 0.32
C PRO A 234 7.27 -9.22 -1.12
N ALA A 235 6.45 -8.63 -1.98
CA ALA A 235 6.75 -8.39 -3.39
C ALA A 235 7.87 -7.35 -3.58
N TYR A 236 8.00 -6.40 -2.65
CA TYR A 236 9.16 -5.50 -2.54
C TYR A 236 10.45 -6.32 -2.48
N ALA A 237 10.55 -7.32 -1.60
CA ALA A 237 11.75 -8.17 -1.51
C ALA A 237 12.00 -9.05 -2.74
N MET A 238 10.95 -9.39 -3.49
CA MET A 238 11.10 -10.11 -4.75
C MET A 238 11.71 -9.22 -5.84
N VAL A 239 11.24 -7.98 -5.99
CA VAL A 239 11.62 -7.08 -7.10
C VAL A 239 12.81 -6.16 -6.76
N SER A 240 13.11 -5.95 -5.48
CA SER A 240 14.25 -5.13 -5.03
C SER A 240 15.47 -5.96 -4.60
N GLY A 241 15.39 -7.29 -4.60
CA GLY A 241 16.45 -8.20 -4.13
C GLY A 241 16.76 -8.17 -2.62
N TRP A 242 16.43 -7.09 -1.92
CA TRP A 242 16.65 -6.89 -0.50
C TRP A 242 15.60 -7.63 0.34
N SER A 243 16.03 -8.53 1.23
CA SER A 243 15.08 -9.33 2.01
C SER A 243 14.38 -8.51 3.09
N THR A 244 13.06 -8.43 3.05
CA THR A 244 12.22 -7.75 4.04
C THR A 244 12.00 -8.56 5.33
N LYS A 245 13.00 -9.38 5.71
CA LYS A 245 12.99 -10.28 6.88
C LYS A 245 14.36 -10.26 7.58
N GLY A 246 14.38 -10.66 8.85
CA GLY A 246 15.57 -10.63 9.70
C GLY A 246 15.93 -9.23 10.20
N TYR A 247 17.06 -9.10 10.90
CA TYR A 247 17.53 -7.85 11.51
C TYR A 247 17.59 -6.69 10.50
N MET A 248 18.07 -6.95 9.29
CA MET A 248 18.26 -5.94 8.23
C MET A 248 17.02 -5.73 7.34
N ALA A 249 15.79 -5.96 7.82
CA ALA A 249 14.59 -5.95 6.97
C ALA A 249 14.24 -4.61 6.31
N CYS A 250 14.74 -3.48 6.84
CA CYS A 250 14.46 -2.16 6.28
C CYS A 250 15.30 -1.91 5.01
N PRO A 251 14.68 -1.67 3.84
CA PRO A 251 15.42 -1.48 2.60
C PRO A 251 16.08 -0.10 2.47
N VAL A 252 15.65 0.88 3.28
CA VAL A 252 16.20 2.25 3.33
C VAL A 252 17.45 2.28 4.21
N CYS A 253 17.30 2.00 5.51
CA CYS A 253 18.40 1.98 6.49
C CYS A 253 19.44 0.87 6.26
N LYS A 254 19.05 -0.20 5.56
CA LYS A 254 19.87 -1.39 5.27
C LYS A 254 20.57 -1.99 6.50
N GLU A 255 21.90 -1.99 6.51
CA GLU A 255 22.75 -2.47 7.61
C GLU A 255 22.69 -1.59 8.86
N ASP A 256 22.42 -0.30 8.69
CA ASP A 256 22.33 0.68 9.78
C ASP A 256 20.89 0.83 10.29
N VAL A 257 20.09 -0.24 10.19
CA VAL A 257 18.80 -0.33 10.88
C VAL A 257 19.00 -0.78 12.32
N THR A 258 18.56 0.04 13.27
CA THR A 258 18.54 -0.36 14.68
C THR A 258 17.49 -1.46 14.88
N SER A 259 17.94 -2.67 15.23
CA SER A 259 17.07 -3.81 15.52
C SER A 259 17.66 -4.75 16.58
N GLY A 260 16.80 -5.47 17.28
CA GLY A 260 17.18 -6.36 18.39
C GLY A 260 16.25 -7.57 18.50
N TRP A 261 16.67 -8.58 19.26
CA TRP A 261 15.88 -9.79 19.51
C TRP A 261 15.08 -9.68 20.79
N HIS A 262 13.76 -9.54 20.65
CA HIS A 262 12.82 -9.32 21.75
C HIS A 262 11.60 -10.22 21.60
N VAL A 263 11.09 -10.74 22.72
CA VAL A 263 9.88 -11.59 22.78
C VAL A 263 9.88 -12.84 21.86
N GLY A 264 11.06 -13.25 21.38
CA GLY A 264 11.24 -14.36 20.43
C GLY A 264 11.17 -13.97 18.94
N LYS A 265 11.42 -12.70 18.60
CA LYS A 265 11.48 -12.21 17.21
C LYS A 265 12.40 -10.97 17.08
N VAL A 266 12.67 -10.56 15.85
CA VAL A 266 13.29 -9.26 15.55
C VAL A 266 12.29 -8.13 15.79
N CYS A 267 12.72 -7.06 16.47
CA CYS A 267 12.02 -5.79 16.64
C CYS A 267 12.93 -4.61 16.29
N TYR A 268 12.38 -3.43 15.98
CA TYR A 268 13.10 -2.29 15.39
C TYR A 268 12.94 -1.04 16.26
N LEU A 269 13.98 -0.68 17.03
CA LEU A 269 13.93 0.32 18.11
C LEU A 269 14.83 1.52 17.83
N GLY A 270 15.01 2.41 18.81
CA GLY A 270 15.97 3.51 18.76
C GLY A 270 15.53 4.65 17.87
N HIS A 271 14.22 4.93 17.76
CA HIS A 271 13.73 6.02 16.91
C HIS A 271 14.19 7.41 17.35
N GLN A 272 14.74 7.52 18.56
CA GLN A 272 15.55 8.64 19.05
C GLN A 272 16.59 9.11 18.02
N ARG A 273 17.23 8.21 17.25
CA ARG A 273 18.30 8.59 16.30
C ARG A 273 17.84 9.45 15.12
N TRP A 274 16.52 9.53 14.85
CA TRP A 274 15.95 10.47 13.89
C TRP A 274 15.65 11.86 14.48
N SER A 275 15.72 12.03 15.80
CA SER A 275 15.64 13.35 16.46
C SER A 275 16.94 14.14 16.31
N SER A 276 16.93 15.45 16.63
CA SER A 276 18.14 16.29 16.71
C SER A 276 19.22 15.65 17.61
N PRO A 277 20.52 15.82 17.35
CA PRO A 277 21.59 15.33 18.24
C PRO A 277 21.43 15.78 19.70
N ASP A 278 20.93 16.99 19.93
CA ASP A 278 20.77 17.63 21.25
C ASP A 278 19.39 17.36 21.89
N HIS A 279 18.60 16.45 21.33
CA HIS A 279 17.22 16.21 21.78
C HIS A 279 17.17 15.38 23.08
N GLU A 280 16.51 15.90 24.12
CA GLU A 280 16.51 15.33 25.49
C GLU A 280 16.28 13.81 25.58
N TRP A 281 15.45 13.24 24.69
CA TRP A 281 15.15 11.81 24.68
C TRP A 281 16.38 10.92 24.43
N ARG A 282 17.42 11.40 23.75
CA ARG A 282 18.66 10.63 23.53
C ARG A 282 19.38 10.28 24.84
N GLU A 283 19.14 11.03 25.91
CA GLU A 283 19.66 10.76 27.25
C GLU A 283 18.78 9.81 28.08
N LYS A 284 17.54 9.54 27.67
CA LYS A 284 16.51 8.86 28.49
C LYS A 284 16.57 7.34 28.40
N ASP A 285 17.74 6.78 28.67
CA ASP A 285 18.06 5.35 28.65
C ASP A 285 16.95 4.44 29.20
N LYS A 286 16.48 4.72 30.42
CA LYS A 286 15.53 3.90 31.20
C LYS A 286 14.08 3.96 30.70
N GLU A 287 13.73 4.96 29.88
CA GLU A 287 12.39 5.10 29.30
C GLU A 287 12.25 4.27 28.00
N PHE A 288 13.37 4.08 27.28
CA PHE A 288 13.42 3.45 25.96
C PHE A 288 13.98 2.01 26.01
N ASP A 289 15.22 1.77 25.58
CA ASP A 289 15.82 0.43 25.40
C ASP A 289 16.94 0.09 26.41
N GLY A 290 17.27 1.02 27.32
CA GLY A 290 18.38 0.91 28.27
C GLY A 290 19.68 1.60 27.83
N ASN A 291 19.74 2.24 26.65
CA ASN A 291 20.95 2.86 26.10
C ASN A 291 20.79 4.38 25.85
N THR A 292 21.92 5.09 25.82
CA THR A 292 22.01 6.50 25.40
C THR A 292 22.24 6.58 23.88
N GLU A 293 21.38 7.26 23.13
CA GLU A 293 21.45 7.25 21.66
C GLU A 293 22.33 8.37 21.10
N ARG A 294 23.62 8.03 20.92
CA ARG A 294 24.64 8.91 20.32
C ARG A 294 24.76 8.81 18.80
N ARG A 295 24.07 7.87 18.14
CA ARG A 295 24.22 7.65 16.68
C ARG A 295 23.51 8.73 15.86
N LEU A 296 24.07 8.99 14.68
CA LEU A 296 23.44 9.79 13.64
C LEU A 296 22.26 9.02 13.00
N ARG A 297 21.50 9.68 12.12
CA ARG A 297 20.52 9.00 11.25
C ARG A 297 21.23 7.95 10.36
N PRO A 298 20.56 6.86 9.95
CA PRO A 298 21.14 5.89 9.03
C PRO A 298 21.58 6.53 7.71
N ARG A 299 22.69 6.04 7.14
CA ARG A 299 23.18 6.55 5.84
C ARG A 299 22.21 6.19 4.71
N GLU A 300 21.98 7.14 3.82
CA GLU A 300 21.28 6.88 2.56
C GLU A 300 22.25 6.23 1.55
N TRP A 301 21.70 5.40 0.66
CA TRP A 301 22.45 4.66 -0.36
C TRP A 301 21.99 5.07 -1.75
N SER A 302 22.89 5.63 -2.55
CA SER A 302 22.63 5.91 -3.97
C SER A 302 22.37 4.63 -4.76
N GLY A 303 21.72 4.74 -5.92
CA GLY A 303 21.52 3.58 -6.80
C GLY A 303 22.84 3.10 -7.44
N ASP A 304 23.81 3.99 -7.63
CA ASP A 304 25.15 3.65 -8.13
C ASP A 304 25.98 2.87 -7.11
N GLU A 305 26.05 3.28 -5.84
CA GLU A 305 26.72 2.51 -4.78
C GLU A 305 26.11 1.11 -4.63
N ILE A 306 24.77 1.00 -4.73
CA ILE A 306 24.07 -0.29 -4.69
C ILE A 306 24.45 -1.14 -5.90
N LEU A 307 24.49 -0.57 -7.11
CA LEU A 307 24.88 -1.30 -8.31
C LEU A 307 26.34 -1.76 -8.23
N GLU A 308 27.25 -0.90 -7.80
CA GLU A 308 28.66 -1.25 -7.63
C GLU A 308 28.83 -2.36 -6.60
N TYR A 309 28.18 -2.25 -5.43
CA TYR A 309 28.21 -3.29 -4.42
C TYR A 309 27.61 -4.62 -4.91
N LEU A 310 26.47 -4.58 -5.63
CA LEU A 310 25.86 -5.77 -6.26
C LEU A 310 26.74 -6.39 -7.34
N ASN A 311 27.57 -5.62 -8.05
CA ASN A 311 28.52 -6.13 -9.04
C ASN A 311 29.71 -6.88 -8.40
N ARG A 312 29.95 -6.70 -7.09
CA ARG A 312 31.00 -7.39 -6.31
C ARG A 312 30.51 -8.70 -5.67
N LEU A 313 29.26 -9.09 -5.86
CA LEU A 313 28.63 -10.27 -5.25
C LEU A 313 28.35 -11.37 -6.29
N ASP A 314 28.78 -12.60 -5.99
CA ASP A 314 28.48 -13.79 -6.79
C ASP A 314 27.15 -14.45 -6.36
N PHE A 315 26.10 -14.22 -7.13
CA PHE A 315 24.76 -14.72 -6.83
C PHE A 315 24.49 -16.07 -7.48
N ALA A 316 24.25 -17.10 -6.66
CA ALA A 316 23.82 -18.41 -7.10
C ALA A 316 22.57 -18.35 -8.02
N PRO A 317 22.49 -19.15 -9.11
CA PRO A 317 21.43 -19.08 -10.11
C PRO A 317 19.99 -19.14 -9.56
N PHE A 318 19.06 -18.61 -10.34
CA PHE A 318 17.63 -18.76 -10.07
C PHE A 318 17.20 -20.22 -10.17
N GLY A 319 16.22 -20.61 -9.35
CA GLY A 319 15.64 -21.94 -9.37
C GLY A 319 15.07 -22.40 -8.02
N LYS A 320 14.06 -23.28 -8.08
CA LYS A 320 13.44 -23.96 -6.92
C LYS A 320 14.38 -25.00 -6.27
N THR A 321 15.24 -25.62 -7.07
CA THR A 321 16.22 -26.64 -6.64
C THR A 321 17.57 -26.05 -6.22
N VAL A 322 17.81 -24.76 -6.47
CA VAL A 322 19.08 -24.10 -6.10
C VAL A 322 19.04 -23.72 -4.62
N SER A 323 20.17 -23.92 -3.93
CA SER A 323 20.33 -23.56 -2.52
C SER A 323 19.91 -22.11 -2.24
N ARG A 324 19.38 -21.90 -1.03
CA ARG A 324 18.93 -20.60 -0.50
C ARG A 324 19.84 -20.09 0.61
N THR A 325 20.92 -20.81 0.91
CA THR A 325 21.97 -20.35 1.84
C THR A 325 22.66 -19.12 1.26
N ARG A 326 22.51 -17.97 1.93
CA ARG A 326 23.18 -16.72 1.56
C ARG A 326 24.53 -16.63 2.28
N PRO A 327 25.66 -16.36 1.57
CA PRO A 327 26.92 -16.05 2.23
C PRO A 327 26.81 -14.76 3.06
N SER A 328 27.52 -14.67 4.18
CA SER A 328 27.51 -13.48 5.06
C SER A 328 27.93 -12.20 4.35
N THR A 329 28.84 -12.30 3.37
CA THR A 329 29.32 -11.20 2.52
C THR A 329 28.22 -10.47 1.75
N HIS A 330 27.07 -11.12 1.51
CA HIS A 330 25.94 -10.56 0.75
C HIS A 330 24.95 -9.76 1.62
N MET A 331 25.21 -9.64 2.93
CA MET A 331 24.36 -8.90 3.88
C MET A 331 22.90 -9.38 3.80
N ASN A 332 21.97 -8.54 3.30
CA ASN A 332 20.56 -8.89 3.13
C ASN A 332 20.06 -9.05 1.69
N TRP A 333 20.95 -9.00 0.68
CA TRP A 333 20.60 -9.22 -0.72
C TRP A 333 20.35 -10.70 -1.03
N THR A 334 19.39 -10.99 -1.91
CA THR A 334 19.02 -12.37 -2.30
C THR A 334 19.34 -12.71 -3.76
N HIS A 335 19.49 -11.67 -4.58
CA HIS A 335 19.90 -11.66 -5.98
C HIS A 335 20.24 -10.19 -6.35
N LYS A 336 20.91 -9.97 -7.48
CA LYS A 336 21.01 -8.65 -8.13
C LYS A 336 19.72 -8.42 -8.93
N PRO A 337 18.91 -7.37 -8.65
CA PRO A 337 17.64 -7.15 -9.37
C PRO A 337 17.88 -6.78 -10.84
N MET A 338 17.17 -7.42 -11.75
CA MET A 338 17.34 -7.23 -13.19
C MET A 338 16.90 -5.84 -13.69
N LEU A 339 16.12 -5.10 -12.89
CA LEU A 339 15.83 -3.68 -13.19
C LEU A 339 17.11 -2.82 -13.26
N PHE A 340 18.21 -3.23 -12.62
CA PHE A 340 19.54 -2.61 -12.80
C PHE A 340 20.16 -2.80 -14.20
N GLU A 341 19.54 -3.56 -15.12
CA GLU A 341 19.92 -3.54 -16.54
C GLU A 341 19.32 -2.37 -17.33
N LEU A 342 18.35 -1.64 -16.77
CA LEU A 342 17.81 -0.43 -17.38
C LEU A 342 18.86 0.69 -17.20
N PRO A 343 19.39 1.32 -18.27
CA PRO A 343 20.58 2.19 -18.17
C PRO A 343 20.48 3.39 -17.21
N TYR A 344 19.26 3.78 -16.83
CA TYR A 344 18.95 4.88 -15.92
C TYR A 344 18.69 4.43 -14.47
N TRP A 345 18.54 3.14 -14.19
CA TRP A 345 17.98 2.66 -12.90
C TRP A 345 18.84 2.99 -11.68
N SER A 346 20.16 2.99 -11.81
CA SER A 346 21.07 3.39 -10.74
C SER A 346 21.04 4.90 -10.45
N LYS A 347 20.54 5.72 -11.39
CA LYS A 347 20.39 7.17 -11.25
C LYS A 347 19.04 7.60 -10.67
N LEU A 348 18.08 6.67 -10.53
CA LEU A 348 16.77 6.98 -9.96
C LEU A 348 16.90 7.20 -8.44
N LYS A 349 16.60 8.41 -7.96
CA LYS A 349 16.58 8.79 -6.52
C LYS A 349 15.77 7.80 -5.69
N LEU A 350 14.57 7.46 -6.16
CA LEU A 350 13.66 6.45 -5.61
C LEU A 350 13.45 5.33 -6.62
N ARG A 351 13.55 4.06 -6.19
CA ARG A 351 13.48 2.87 -7.07
C ARG A 351 12.31 1.93 -6.75
N HIS A 352 11.89 1.88 -5.49
CA HIS A 352 10.82 1.01 -5.00
C HIS A 352 10.07 1.72 -3.87
N ASN A 353 8.74 1.56 -3.81
CA ASN A 353 7.89 2.09 -2.74
C ASN A 353 7.35 0.93 -1.89
N PRO A 354 7.32 1.06 -0.55
CA PRO A 354 6.45 0.27 0.29
C PRO A 354 5.00 0.73 0.11
N ASP A 355 4.07 -0.23 -0.02
CA ASP A 355 2.64 0.09 -0.03
C ASP A 355 2.16 0.66 1.32
N VAL A 356 1.81 1.95 1.33
CA VAL A 356 1.32 2.67 2.52
C VAL A 356 0.02 2.06 3.06
N MET A 357 -0.83 1.46 2.22
CA MET A 357 -2.06 0.79 2.66
C MET A 357 -1.73 -0.40 3.57
N HIS A 358 -0.80 -1.27 3.18
CA HIS A 358 -0.33 -2.37 4.02
C HIS A 358 0.41 -1.88 5.27
N VAL A 359 1.14 -0.76 5.22
CA VAL A 359 1.74 -0.16 6.42
C VAL A 359 0.65 0.29 7.39
N GLU A 360 -0.29 1.15 6.98
CA GLU A 360 -1.38 1.67 7.82
C GLU A 360 -2.22 0.54 8.45
N LYS A 361 -2.56 -0.48 7.66
CA LYS A 361 -3.26 -1.71 8.10
C LYS A 361 -2.47 -2.48 9.16
N ASN A 362 -1.19 -2.77 8.95
CA ASN A 362 -0.36 -3.51 9.91
C ASN A 362 -0.11 -2.71 11.21
N VAL A 363 0.02 -1.39 11.09
CA VAL A 363 0.16 -0.46 12.21
C VAL A 363 -1.12 -0.43 13.03
N PHE A 364 -2.28 -0.32 12.39
CA PHE A 364 -3.59 -0.42 13.06
C PHE A 364 -3.76 -1.74 13.80
N ASP A 365 -3.55 -2.88 13.13
CA ASP A 365 -3.78 -4.21 13.72
C ASP A 365 -2.84 -4.47 14.92
N THR A 366 -1.64 -3.89 14.89
CA THR A 366 -0.67 -3.92 15.98
C THR A 366 -1.09 -3.02 17.15
N LEU A 367 -1.50 -1.79 16.86
CA LEU A 367 -1.93 -0.79 17.85
C LEU A 367 -3.24 -1.21 18.53
N VAL A 368 -4.29 -1.39 17.75
CA VAL A 368 -5.65 -1.73 18.22
C VAL A 368 -5.67 -3.13 18.86
N GLY A 369 -4.88 -4.08 18.34
CA GLY A 369 -4.69 -5.38 18.99
C GLY A 369 -4.07 -5.31 20.39
N THR A 370 -3.27 -4.27 20.67
CA THR A 370 -2.57 -4.08 21.96
C THR A 370 -3.39 -3.22 22.94
N ILE A 371 -3.95 -2.08 22.50
CA ILE A 371 -4.77 -1.23 23.39
C ILE A 371 -6.11 -1.87 23.75
N LEU A 372 -6.64 -2.78 22.91
CA LEU A 372 -7.81 -3.59 23.28
C LEU A 372 -7.43 -4.89 23.98
N ASP A 373 -6.15 -5.20 24.17
CA ASP A 373 -5.63 -6.46 24.70
C ASP A 373 -6.37 -7.69 24.13
N ILE A 374 -6.27 -7.86 22.81
CA ILE A 374 -6.90 -8.97 22.09
C ILE A 374 -5.94 -10.15 22.08
N GLU A 375 -6.39 -11.31 22.59
CA GLU A 375 -5.61 -12.55 22.59
C GLU A 375 -5.05 -12.89 21.20
N GLY A 376 -3.78 -13.30 21.15
CA GLY A 376 -3.04 -13.55 19.91
C GLY A 376 -2.66 -12.31 19.09
N LYS A 377 -3.34 -11.17 19.25
CA LYS A 377 -3.00 -9.90 18.58
C LYS A 377 -2.20 -8.93 19.45
N THR A 378 -2.43 -8.90 20.76
CA THR A 378 -1.75 -8.01 21.71
C THR A 378 -0.24 -8.20 21.67
N LYS A 379 0.51 -7.10 21.72
CA LYS A 379 1.98 -7.14 21.84
C LYS A 379 2.44 -7.15 23.30
N ASP A 380 1.49 -6.97 24.22
CA ASP A 380 1.68 -7.03 25.67
C ASP A 380 1.54 -8.47 26.20
N THR A 381 2.50 -9.33 25.90
CA THR A 381 2.48 -10.75 26.29
C THR A 381 3.28 -11.01 27.57
N ILE A 382 3.13 -12.19 28.19
CA ILE A 382 4.02 -12.64 29.29
C ILE A 382 5.49 -12.57 28.84
N LYS A 383 5.79 -12.99 27.61
CA LYS A 383 7.14 -12.86 27.02
C LYS A 383 7.59 -11.40 26.95
N ALA A 384 6.69 -10.46 26.70
CA ALA A 384 7.00 -9.02 26.70
C ALA A 384 7.33 -8.49 28.10
N ARG A 385 6.60 -8.88 29.14
CA ARG A 385 6.91 -8.45 30.51
C ARG A 385 8.25 -9.00 31.00
N LEU A 386 8.55 -10.26 30.66
CA LEU A 386 9.86 -10.86 30.93
C LEU A 386 11.01 -10.22 30.10
N ASP A 387 10.73 -9.73 28.90
CA ASP A 387 11.69 -8.95 28.11
C ASP A 387 12.00 -7.59 28.78
N LEU A 388 10.97 -6.87 29.24
CA LEU A 388 11.13 -5.61 29.99
C LEU A 388 11.90 -5.82 31.30
N GLU A 389 11.63 -6.91 32.02
CA GLU A 389 12.36 -7.29 33.24
C GLU A 389 13.85 -7.61 32.94
N ARG A 390 14.14 -8.37 31.88
CA ARG A 390 15.52 -8.68 31.44
C ARG A 390 16.30 -7.42 31.03
N ILE A 391 15.64 -6.44 30.42
CA ILE A 391 16.27 -5.17 29.97
C ILE A 391 16.36 -4.15 31.12
N GLY A 392 15.67 -4.37 32.24
CA GLY A 392 15.70 -3.48 33.42
C GLY A 392 14.77 -2.26 33.35
N ILE A 393 13.99 -2.13 32.28
CA ILE A 393 13.15 -0.97 31.96
C ILE A 393 11.69 -1.13 32.43
N ARG A 394 11.03 0.00 32.70
CA ARG A 394 9.57 0.11 32.98
C ARG A 394 9.03 -0.90 34.00
N ARG A 395 9.58 -0.87 35.23
CA ARG A 395 9.21 -1.75 36.36
C ARG A 395 7.71 -1.92 36.62
N GLY A 396 6.90 -0.88 36.41
CA GLY A 396 5.44 -0.94 36.54
C GLY A 396 4.72 -1.85 35.52
N LEU A 397 5.44 -2.43 34.56
CA LEU A 397 4.94 -3.44 33.62
C LEU A 397 5.56 -4.83 33.85
N TRP A 398 6.38 -5.05 34.88
CA TRP A 398 6.95 -6.38 35.12
C TRP A 398 5.88 -7.41 35.53
N MET A 399 6.26 -8.69 35.58
CA MET A 399 5.35 -9.73 36.09
C MET A 399 5.13 -9.51 37.59
N ASN A 400 3.87 -9.47 38.02
CA ASN A 400 3.53 -9.41 39.44
C ASN A 400 3.81 -10.77 40.08
N LYS A 401 4.47 -10.76 41.25
CA LYS A 401 4.97 -11.96 41.96
C LYS A 401 4.39 -12.08 43.37
N ASP A 402 3.30 -11.37 43.65
CA ASP A 402 2.69 -11.27 44.98
C ASP A 402 1.81 -12.49 45.34
N SER A 403 1.86 -13.53 44.50
CA SER A 403 1.11 -14.79 44.61
C SER A 403 1.91 -15.94 44.01
N ASP A 404 1.65 -17.19 44.45
CA ASP A 404 2.34 -18.44 44.04
C ASP A 404 2.45 -18.68 42.52
N LYS A 405 1.66 -17.94 41.72
CA LYS A 405 1.74 -17.91 40.26
C LYS A 405 2.00 -16.47 39.83
N ALA A 406 3.08 -16.24 39.09
CA ALA A 406 3.40 -14.93 38.54
C ALA A 406 2.35 -14.52 37.49
N ARG A 407 1.78 -13.32 37.62
CA ARG A 407 0.66 -12.83 36.80
C ARG A 407 1.02 -11.61 35.95
N ARG A 408 0.39 -11.49 34.78
CA ARG A 408 0.45 -10.28 33.95
C ARG A 408 -0.76 -9.41 34.24
N ASP A 409 -0.58 -8.37 35.04
CA ASP A 409 -1.61 -7.36 35.28
C ASP A 409 -1.81 -6.46 34.04
N LEU A 410 -3.04 -5.98 33.85
CA LEU A 410 -3.44 -5.19 32.67
C LEU A 410 -2.59 -3.90 32.55
N ALA A 411 -2.03 -3.64 31.37
CA ALA A 411 -1.19 -2.47 31.15
C ALA A 411 -2.00 -1.17 31.18
N PHE A 412 -1.38 -0.06 31.60
CA PHE A 412 -2.01 1.27 31.62
C PHE A 412 -2.45 1.76 30.22
N PHE A 413 -1.85 1.23 29.15
CA PHE A 413 -2.20 1.51 27.76
C PHE A 413 -3.29 0.58 27.19
N SER A 414 -3.85 -0.34 27.99
CA SER A 414 -4.90 -1.26 27.60
C SER A 414 -6.24 -0.88 28.24
N MET A 415 -7.31 -0.85 27.44
CA MET A 415 -8.68 -0.55 27.89
C MET A 415 -9.18 -1.61 28.88
N LYS A 416 -9.91 -1.19 29.92
CA LYS A 416 -10.55 -2.13 30.85
C LYS A 416 -11.71 -2.85 30.14
N PRO A 417 -12.20 -4.00 30.65
CA PRO A 417 -13.25 -4.78 29.99
C PRO A 417 -14.56 -4.02 29.70
N ASN A 418 -14.90 -3.00 30.49
CA ASN A 418 -16.08 -2.16 30.25
C ASN A 418 -15.80 -1.11 29.16
N ASP A 419 -14.71 -0.35 29.30
CA ASP A 419 -14.21 0.64 28.36
C ASP A 419 -14.07 0.02 26.94
N LYS A 420 -13.55 -1.21 26.87
CA LYS A 420 -13.43 -2.04 25.65
C LYS A 420 -14.80 -2.34 25.02
N LYS A 421 -15.82 -2.65 25.82
CA LYS A 421 -17.20 -2.85 25.33
C LYS A 421 -17.84 -1.52 24.88
N GLU A 422 -17.55 -0.42 25.56
CA GLU A 422 -18.01 0.92 25.17
C GLU A 422 -17.42 1.35 23.83
N PHE A 423 -16.10 1.20 23.64
CA PHE A 423 -15.42 1.46 22.37
C PHE A 423 -16.03 0.66 21.21
N LEU A 424 -16.30 -0.63 21.42
CA LEU A 424 -16.90 -1.49 20.39
C LEU A 424 -18.35 -1.08 20.09
N LYS A 425 -19.15 -0.71 21.10
CA LYS A 425 -20.51 -0.15 20.91
C LYS A 425 -20.50 1.20 20.18
N PHE A 426 -19.54 2.08 20.48
CA PHE A 426 -19.34 3.32 19.73
C PHE A 426 -19.10 3.01 18.26
N VAL A 427 -18.10 2.16 17.94
CA VAL A 427 -17.75 1.82 16.55
C VAL A 427 -18.90 1.15 15.80
N SER A 428 -19.70 0.30 16.44
CA SER A 428 -20.87 -0.33 15.80
C SER A 428 -22.06 0.61 15.62
N SER A 429 -22.10 1.75 16.30
CA SER A 429 -23.13 2.79 16.13
C SER A 429 -22.85 3.78 14.99
N VAL A 430 -21.60 3.87 14.50
CA VAL A 430 -21.21 4.84 13.48
C VAL A 430 -21.85 4.52 12.13
N LYS A 431 -22.46 5.55 11.53
CA LYS A 431 -22.96 5.54 10.15
C LYS A 431 -22.10 6.45 9.29
N PHE A 432 -21.99 6.11 8.01
CA PHE A 432 -21.24 6.87 7.01
C PHE A 432 -22.16 7.29 5.85
N PRO A 433 -21.80 8.34 5.09
CA PRO A 433 -22.38 8.58 3.77
C PRO A 433 -22.19 7.37 2.85
N ASP A 434 -23.08 7.20 1.87
CA ASP A 434 -22.94 6.12 0.90
C ASP A 434 -21.63 6.26 0.09
N GLY A 435 -21.07 5.12 -0.32
CA GLY A 435 -19.78 5.03 -1.00
C GLY A 435 -18.53 5.36 -0.16
N TYR A 436 -18.65 5.97 1.03
CA TYR A 436 -17.48 6.43 1.80
C TYR A 436 -16.70 5.31 2.50
N ALA A 437 -17.40 4.37 3.14
CA ALA A 437 -16.82 3.24 3.88
C ALA A 437 -17.76 2.02 3.80
N SER A 438 -17.29 0.83 4.18
CA SER A 438 -18.20 -0.31 4.33
C SER A 438 -19.00 -0.22 5.63
N ASN A 439 -19.99 -1.11 5.81
CA ASN A 439 -20.74 -1.19 7.06
C ASN A 439 -19.89 -1.85 8.16
N ILE A 440 -19.01 -1.05 8.77
CA ILE A 440 -18.05 -1.47 9.82
C ILE A 440 -18.75 -2.15 11.01
N ALA A 441 -20.02 -1.83 11.30
CA ALA A 441 -20.78 -2.49 12.37
C ALA A 441 -20.88 -4.02 12.17
N ARG A 442 -20.91 -4.51 10.92
CA ARG A 442 -20.85 -5.95 10.60
C ARG A 442 -19.51 -6.61 10.92
N CYS A 443 -18.48 -5.82 11.17
CA CYS A 443 -17.13 -6.25 11.53
C CYS A 443 -16.83 -6.16 13.03
N VAL A 444 -17.79 -5.71 13.85
CA VAL A 444 -17.64 -5.58 15.31
C VAL A 444 -18.26 -6.77 16.03
N ASN A 445 -17.49 -7.45 16.87
CA ASN A 445 -18.00 -8.41 17.86
C ASN A 445 -17.78 -7.83 19.26
N VAL A 446 -18.84 -7.27 19.84
CA VAL A 446 -18.81 -6.57 21.14
C VAL A 446 -18.51 -7.56 22.28
N ASP A 447 -19.24 -8.68 22.34
CA ASP A 447 -19.10 -9.67 23.42
C ASP A 447 -17.80 -10.48 23.31
N GLY A 448 -17.40 -10.81 22.08
CA GLY A 448 -16.09 -11.38 21.76
C GLY A 448 -14.93 -10.37 21.80
N GLY A 449 -15.19 -9.11 22.12
CA GLY A 449 -14.19 -8.07 22.40
C GLY A 449 -13.24 -7.74 21.25
N LYS A 450 -13.65 -7.90 19.97
CA LYS A 450 -12.74 -7.87 18.82
C LYS A 450 -13.40 -7.46 17.49
N PHE A 451 -12.56 -7.11 16.51
CA PHE A 451 -12.97 -6.90 15.12
C PHE A 451 -12.68 -8.12 14.24
N THR A 452 -13.55 -8.36 13.26
CA THR A 452 -13.46 -9.48 12.29
C THR A 452 -13.89 -9.05 10.89
N GLY A 453 -13.10 -9.37 9.85
CA GLY A 453 -13.50 -9.17 8.46
C GLY A 453 -13.37 -7.74 7.90
N LEU A 454 -12.68 -6.84 8.60
CA LEU A 454 -12.31 -5.51 8.07
C LEU A 454 -11.49 -5.63 6.78
N LYS A 455 -11.81 -4.81 5.77
CA LYS A 455 -11.03 -4.67 4.53
C LYS A 455 -9.99 -3.57 4.68
N SER A 456 -8.98 -3.56 3.80
CA SER A 456 -7.90 -2.55 3.80
C SER A 456 -8.40 -1.09 3.89
N HIS A 457 -9.52 -0.76 3.24
CA HIS A 457 -10.15 0.58 3.30
C HIS A 457 -10.84 0.89 4.64
N ASP A 458 -11.39 -0.13 5.31
CA ASP A 458 -12.01 0.06 6.62
C ASP A 458 -10.94 0.40 7.68
N TYR A 459 -9.75 -0.22 7.59
CA TYR A 459 -8.60 0.13 8.44
C TYR A 459 -8.17 1.60 8.28
N HIS A 460 -8.09 2.08 7.03
CA HIS A 460 -7.76 3.47 6.69
C HIS A 460 -8.78 4.47 7.28
N VAL A 461 -10.08 4.25 7.04
CA VAL A 461 -11.15 5.08 7.63
C VAL A 461 -11.12 5.04 9.16
N PHE A 462 -10.90 3.87 9.75
CA PHE A 462 -10.84 3.71 11.20
C PHE A 462 -9.63 4.45 11.79
N MET A 463 -8.42 4.21 11.29
CA MET A 463 -7.18 4.86 11.75
C MET A 463 -7.31 6.38 11.78
N GLN A 464 -7.86 6.97 10.72
CA GLN A 464 -7.84 8.42 10.52
C GLN A 464 -9.06 9.14 11.11
N ARG A 465 -10.23 8.49 11.21
CA ARG A 465 -11.48 9.13 11.65
C ARG A 465 -12.02 8.61 12.98
N LEU A 466 -12.09 7.29 13.16
CA LEU A 466 -12.78 6.70 14.31
C LEU A 466 -11.89 6.56 15.55
N LEU A 467 -10.66 6.07 15.36
CA LEU A 467 -9.71 5.85 16.45
C LEU A 467 -9.41 7.11 17.28
N PRO A 468 -9.12 8.30 16.69
CA PRO A 468 -8.81 9.51 17.47
C PRO A 468 -10.05 10.18 18.10
N VAL A 469 -11.24 9.62 17.93
CA VAL A 469 -12.47 10.00 18.63
C VAL A 469 -12.79 9.00 19.72
N GLY A 470 -12.87 7.70 19.39
CA GLY A 470 -13.34 6.66 20.29
C GLY A 470 -12.44 6.38 21.51
N ILE A 471 -11.14 6.67 21.45
CA ILE A 471 -10.22 6.38 22.57
C ILE A 471 -10.18 7.46 23.67
N ARG A 472 -10.72 8.66 23.42
CA ARG A 472 -10.36 9.89 24.17
C ARG A 472 -10.61 9.83 25.68
N HIS A 473 -11.64 9.11 26.10
CA HIS A 473 -12.03 8.99 27.52
C HIS A 473 -11.77 7.58 28.08
N LEU A 474 -11.20 6.68 27.26
CA LEU A 474 -11.06 5.24 27.54
C LEU A 474 -9.60 4.81 27.78
N LEU A 475 -8.64 5.72 27.60
CA LEU A 475 -7.20 5.49 27.81
C LEU A 475 -6.55 6.74 28.43
N PRO A 476 -5.40 6.63 29.12
CA PRO A 476 -4.68 7.77 29.68
C PRO A 476 -4.23 8.76 28.61
N GLU A 477 -4.15 10.04 28.96
CA GLU A 477 -3.89 11.13 28.01
C GLU A 477 -2.55 10.98 27.26
N ASP A 478 -1.51 10.47 27.93
CA ASP A 478 -0.20 10.17 27.32
C ASP A 478 -0.22 9.01 26.33
N VAL A 479 -1.24 8.15 26.36
CA VAL A 479 -1.50 7.09 25.37
C VAL A 479 -2.37 7.62 24.24
N VAL A 480 -3.39 8.42 24.56
CA VAL A 480 -4.29 9.05 23.59
C VAL A 480 -3.56 10.04 22.67
N LYS A 481 -2.73 10.94 23.23
CA LYS A 481 -2.04 12.00 22.46
C LYS A 481 -1.18 11.45 21.31
N PRO A 482 -0.25 10.47 21.50
CA PRO A 482 0.54 9.90 20.41
C PRO A 482 -0.31 9.14 19.38
N ILE A 483 -1.40 8.48 19.80
CA ILE A 483 -2.31 7.81 18.86
C ILE A 483 -3.07 8.84 18.00
N MET A 484 -3.55 9.94 18.59
CA MET A 484 -4.18 11.02 17.83
C MET A 484 -3.22 11.69 16.84
N LEU A 485 -1.93 11.83 17.20
CA LEU A 485 -0.89 12.30 16.29
C LEU A 485 -0.60 11.28 15.16
N LEU A 486 -0.61 9.97 15.43
CA LEU A 486 -0.51 8.94 14.40
C LEU A 486 -1.70 8.99 13.42
N SER A 487 -2.92 9.12 13.92
CA SER A 487 -4.12 9.29 13.09
C SER A 487 -4.04 10.53 12.19
N ARG A 488 -3.54 11.65 12.75
CA ARG A 488 -3.30 12.89 12.00
C ARG A 488 -2.19 12.72 10.94
N PHE A 489 -1.10 12.04 11.28
CA PHE A 489 0.02 11.75 10.38
C PHE A 489 -0.47 11.02 9.12
N PHE A 490 -1.20 9.90 9.28
CA PHE A 490 -1.75 9.18 8.13
C PHE A 490 -2.77 10.02 7.35
N PHE A 491 -3.63 10.78 8.04
CA PHE A 491 -4.60 11.66 7.38
C PHE A 491 -3.96 12.76 6.51
N GLN A 492 -2.88 13.40 6.97
CA GLN A 492 -2.15 14.37 6.16
C GLN A 492 -1.33 13.68 5.04
N LEU A 493 -0.62 12.59 5.35
CA LEU A 493 0.22 11.85 4.40
C LEU A 493 -0.57 11.26 3.22
N THR A 494 -1.80 10.80 3.46
CA THR A 494 -2.65 10.15 2.44
C THR A 494 -3.64 11.10 1.75
N ALA A 495 -3.55 12.42 2.00
CA ALA A 495 -4.38 13.39 1.32
C ALA A 495 -4.09 13.40 -0.20
N LYS A 496 -5.12 13.72 -1.01
CA LYS A 496 -5.03 13.81 -2.48
C LYS A 496 -4.06 14.90 -2.99
N THR A 497 -3.58 15.75 -2.10
CA THR A 497 -2.81 16.95 -2.39
C THR A 497 -2.05 17.32 -1.11
N LEU A 498 -0.75 17.54 -1.23
CA LEU A 498 0.19 17.68 -0.11
C LEU A 498 0.95 19.01 -0.22
N LEU A 499 0.88 19.86 0.81
CA LEU A 499 1.75 21.04 0.92
C LEU A 499 3.15 20.59 1.35
N LYS A 500 4.25 21.03 0.72
CA LYS A 500 5.59 20.51 1.05
C LYS A 500 5.97 20.86 2.49
N THR A 501 5.63 22.06 2.98
CA THR A 501 5.83 22.43 4.40
C THR A 501 5.13 21.48 5.39
N ASP A 502 3.95 20.95 5.05
CA ASP A 502 3.25 19.98 5.89
C ASP A 502 4.01 18.65 5.95
N ILE A 503 4.52 18.16 4.82
CA ILE A 503 5.29 16.90 4.78
C ILE A 503 6.65 17.06 5.45
N LEU A 504 7.27 18.23 5.34
CA LEU A 504 8.45 18.60 6.14
C LEU A 504 8.15 18.55 7.65
N GLN A 505 6.98 19.01 8.10
CA GLN A 505 6.54 18.85 9.49
C GLN A 505 6.27 17.37 9.85
N LEU A 506 5.68 16.57 8.94
CA LEU A 506 5.46 15.14 9.18
C LEU A 506 6.76 14.35 9.41
N ARG A 507 7.90 14.76 8.82
CA ARG A 507 9.24 14.20 9.14
C ARG A 507 9.55 14.30 10.64
N HIS A 508 9.10 15.36 11.32
CA HIS A 508 9.31 15.56 12.76
C HIS A 508 8.21 14.90 13.59
N ASP A 509 6.95 15.00 13.17
CA ASP A 509 5.82 14.47 13.93
C ASP A 509 5.86 12.94 14.05
N ILE A 510 6.27 12.20 13.00
CA ILE A 510 6.34 10.74 13.06
C ILE A 510 7.44 10.24 14.01
N VAL A 511 8.56 10.97 14.09
CA VAL A 511 9.64 10.67 15.04
C VAL A 511 9.15 10.87 16.48
N GLN A 512 8.36 11.91 16.74
CA GLN A 512 7.74 12.12 18.05
C GLN A 512 6.74 11.02 18.42
N VAL A 513 5.91 10.58 17.47
CA VAL A 513 4.97 9.46 17.66
C VAL A 513 5.71 8.16 17.96
N LEU A 514 6.72 7.81 17.14
CA LEU A 514 7.51 6.58 17.32
C LEU A 514 8.31 6.57 18.62
N CYS A 515 8.93 7.70 19.00
CA CYS A 515 9.65 7.82 20.26
C CYS A 515 8.71 7.68 21.47
N LYS A 516 7.54 8.36 21.47
CA LYS A 516 6.57 8.20 22.55
C LYS A 516 5.97 6.79 22.61
N PHE A 517 5.74 6.15 21.46
CA PHE A 517 5.40 4.74 21.44
C PHE A 517 6.51 3.87 22.06
N GLU A 518 7.80 4.16 21.81
CA GLU A 518 8.92 3.43 22.41
C GLU A 518 9.03 3.64 23.92
N MET A 519 8.41 4.67 24.49
CA MET A 519 8.28 4.85 25.94
C MET A 519 7.06 4.10 26.52
N ILE A 520 6.00 3.91 25.72
CA ILE A 520 4.71 3.35 26.16
C ILE A 520 4.67 1.83 25.95
N PHE A 521 4.84 1.36 24.71
CA PHE A 521 4.59 -0.02 24.31
C PHE A 521 5.86 -0.89 24.40
N PRO A 522 5.73 -2.20 24.70
CA PRO A 522 6.89 -3.08 24.84
C PRO A 522 7.64 -3.27 23.50
N PRO A 523 8.93 -3.65 23.50
CA PRO A 523 9.72 -3.87 22.28
C PRO A 523 9.04 -4.72 21.19
N GLY A 524 8.25 -5.72 21.59
CA GLY A 524 7.44 -6.56 20.69
C GLY A 524 6.41 -5.81 19.83
N PHE A 525 6.12 -4.55 20.12
CA PHE A 525 5.28 -3.66 19.31
C PHE A 525 5.94 -3.25 18.00
N PHE A 526 7.26 -3.06 18.00
CA PHE A 526 8.00 -2.46 16.89
C PHE A 526 8.36 -3.48 15.82
N THR A 527 7.37 -3.76 14.97
CA THR A 527 7.57 -4.51 13.72
C THR A 527 8.28 -3.66 12.67
N SER A 528 8.74 -4.29 11.59
CA SER A 528 9.30 -3.57 10.43
C SER A 528 8.32 -2.55 9.84
N MET A 529 7.00 -2.83 9.90
CA MET A 529 5.94 -1.90 9.48
C MET A 529 5.85 -0.65 10.35
N MET A 530 6.07 -0.75 11.67
CA MET A 530 6.17 0.42 12.54
C MET A 530 7.37 1.27 12.16
N HIS A 531 8.54 0.65 11.98
CA HIS A 531 9.76 1.36 11.61
C HIS A 531 9.67 2.05 10.23
N VAL A 532 9.08 1.39 9.23
CA VAL A 532 8.93 1.95 7.86
C VAL A 532 8.19 3.30 7.86
N MET A 533 7.31 3.58 8.84
CA MET A 533 6.62 4.87 8.94
C MET A 533 7.56 6.08 8.97
N VAL A 534 8.78 5.96 9.50
CA VAL A 534 9.74 7.07 9.60
C VAL A 534 10.23 7.56 8.23
N HIS A 535 10.14 6.71 7.18
CA HIS A 535 10.59 7.03 5.82
C HIS A 535 9.46 7.59 4.92
N LEU A 536 8.20 7.36 5.27
CA LEU A 536 7.05 7.70 4.41
C LEU A 536 6.93 9.20 4.06
N PRO A 537 7.29 10.18 4.94
CA PRO A 537 7.34 11.59 4.57
C PRO A 537 8.40 11.88 3.51
N GLU A 538 9.55 11.20 3.57
CA GLU A 538 10.62 11.36 2.58
C GLU A 538 10.15 10.85 1.22
N GLU A 539 9.60 9.65 1.19
CA GLU A 539 9.01 9.08 -0.02
C GLU A 539 7.86 9.94 -0.59
N ALA A 540 7.11 10.68 0.24
CA ALA A 540 6.06 11.58 -0.22
C ALA A 540 6.62 12.88 -0.85
N LEU A 541 7.79 13.35 -0.41
CA LEU A 541 8.52 14.44 -1.08
C LEU A 541 9.22 13.94 -2.37
N LEU A 542 9.70 12.71 -2.38
CA LEU A 542 10.34 12.08 -3.55
C LEU A 542 9.34 11.73 -4.66
N ALA A 543 8.23 11.06 -4.33
CA ALA A 543 7.28 10.49 -5.30
C ALA A 543 5.96 11.26 -5.42
N GLY A 544 5.75 12.31 -4.64
CA GLY A 544 4.47 13.00 -4.54
C GLY A 544 3.40 12.20 -3.78
N PRO A 545 2.10 12.52 -4.00
CA PRO A 545 1.00 12.00 -3.18
C PRO A 545 0.88 10.47 -3.15
N VAL A 546 0.51 9.93 -1.97
CA VAL A 546 0.43 8.48 -1.73
C VAL A 546 -0.52 7.77 -2.68
N ASN A 547 -1.57 8.44 -3.19
CA ASN A 547 -2.60 7.80 -3.99
C ASN A 547 -2.14 7.27 -5.36
N TYR A 548 -0.90 7.56 -5.79
CA TYR A 548 -0.24 6.99 -6.98
C TYR A 548 0.69 5.82 -6.67
N ARG A 549 1.02 5.61 -5.38
CA ARG A 549 2.05 4.68 -4.89
C ARG A 549 1.54 3.75 -3.78
N TRP A 550 0.24 3.45 -3.81
CA TRP A 550 -0.43 2.46 -2.96
C TRP A 550 -1.19 1.41 -3.79
N ILE A 551 -1.44 0.23 -3.22
CA ILE A 551 -1.84 -0.96 -4.00
C ILE A 551 -3.36 -1.16 -4.14
N TYR A 552 -4.21 -0.34 -3.51
CA TYR A 552 -5.69 -0.40 -3.63
C TYR A 552 -6.23 -0.60 -5.07
N PRO A 553 -5.72 0.11 -6.11
CA PRO A 553 -6.23 -0.08 -7.46
C PRO A 553 -5.88 -1.45 -8.04
N ILE A 554 -4.71 -1.99 -7.66
CA ILE A 554 -4.21 -3.29 -8.08
C ILE A 554 -4.96 -4.41 -7.33
N GLU A 555 -5.12 -4.34 -6.00
CA GLU A 555 -5.95 -5.30 -5.23
C GLU A 555 -7.36 -5.42 -5.83
N ARG A 556 -7.98 -4.28 -6.18
CA ARG A 556 -9.29 -4.25 -6.84
C ARG A 556 -9.26 -4.94 -8.20
N LEU A 557 -8.22 -4.69 -8.99
CA LEU A 557 -8.01 -5.32 -10.30
C LEU A 557 -7.82 -6.83 -10.20
N LEU A 558 -7.01 -7.32 -9.25
CA LEU A 558 -6.86 -8.75 -8.97
C LEU A 558 -8.22 -9.37 -8.60
N GLY A 559 -9.01 -8.67 -7.77
CA GLY A 559 -10.39 -9.05 -7.42
C GLY A 559 -11.38 -9.08 -8.60
N GLU A 560 -11.06 -8.47 -9.74
CA GLU A 560 -11.81 -8.58 -10.99
C GLU A 560 -11.28 -9.71 -11.89
N LEU A 561 -9.95 -9.86 -12.04
CA LEU A 561 -9.34 -10.97 -12.77
C LEU A 561 -9.77 -12.33 -12.19
N LYS A 562 -9.84 -12.41 -10.85
CA LYS A 562 -10.37 -13.58 -10.12
C LYS A 562 -11.78 -13.98 -10.57
N LYS A 563 -12.64 -13.00 -10.89
CA LYS A 563 -14.02 -13.21 -11.37
C LYS A 563 -14.09 -13.58 -12.86
N SER A 564 -13.02 -13.37 -13.63
CA SER A 564 -12.99 -13.73 -15.06
C SER A 564 -12.65 -15.20 -15.32
N VAL A 565 -12.35 -15.99 -14.27
CA VAL A 565 -12.00 -17.40 -14.34
C VAL A 565 -13.22 -18.26 -14.70
N ARG A 566 -13.48 -18.41 -16.01
CA ARG A 566 -14.56 -19.27 -16.53
C ARG A 566 -14.18 -20.75 -16.61
N ASN A 567 -12.90 -21.08 -16.84
CA ASN A 567 -12.41 -22.46 -16.88
C ASN A 567 -11.37 -22.70 -15.78
N ARG A 568 -11.78 -23.35 -14.69
CA ARG A 568 -10.92 -23.70 -13.56
C ARG A 568 -9.84 -24.74 -13.88
N ALA A 569 -9.89 -25.44 -15.02
CA ALA A 569 -8.77 -26.28 -15.46
C ALA A 569 -7.62 -25.48 -16.11
N LYS A 570 -7.86 -24.21 -16.48
CA LYS A 570 -6.87 -23.28 -17.07
C LYS A 570 -7.20 -21.83 -16.63
N PRO A 571 -6.96 -21.45 -15.36
CA PRO A 571 -7.39 -20.15 -14.85
C PRO A 571 -6.65 -18.99 -15.52
N GLU A 572 -5.32 -19.06 -15.68
CA GLU A 572 -4.54 -18.02 -16.40
C GLU A 572 -4.99 -17.90 -17.86
N GLY A 573 -5.34 -19.02 -18.49
CA GLY A 573 -5.94 -19.04 -19.83
C GLY A 573 -7.34 -18.41 -19.89
N SER A 574 -8.07 -18.35 -18.78
CA SER A 574 -9.33 -17.61 -18.69
C SER A 574 -9.11 -16.12 -18.42
N ILE A 575 -8.10 -15.81 -17.60
CA ILE A 575 -7.71 -14.44 -17.23
C ILE A 575 -7.17 -13.68 -18.44
N ILE A 576 -6.23 -14.28 -19.20
CA ILE A 576 -5.57 -13.62 -20.32
C ILE A 576 -6.53 -13.32 -21.49
N GLU A 577 -7.43 -14.25 -21.82
CA GLU A 577 -8.43 -14.06 -22.88
C GLU A 577 -9.47 -13.01 -22.48
N ALA A 578 -9.84 -12.95 -21.19
CA ALA A 578 -10.71 -11.89 -20.66
C ALA A 578 -10.00 -10.53 -20.62
N TRP A 579 -8.70 -10.49 -20.33
CA TRP A 579 -7.89 -9.28 -20.33
C TRP A 579 -7.78 -8.66 -21.73
N VAL A 580 -7.42 -9.46 -22.74
CA VAL A 580 -7.33 -8.99 -24.14
C VAL A 580 -8.70 -8.49 -24.63
N GLN A 581 -9.80 -9.17 -24.29
CA GLN A 581 -11.14 -8.70 -24.63
C GLN A 581 -11.49 -7.37 -23.93
N TYR A 582 -11.10 -7.19 -22.66
CA TYR A 582 -11.26 -5.94 -21.94
C TYR A 582 -10.44 -4.79 -22.55
N GLU A 583 -9.16 -5.03 -22.90
CA GLU A 583 -8.31 -4.05 -23.59
C GLU A 583 -8.88 -3.67 -24.97
N SER A 584 -9.35 -4.64 -25.76
CA SER A 584 -10.00 -4.37 -27.06
C SER A 584 -11.23 -3.47 -26.91
N LEU A 585 -12.12 -3.77 -25.97
CA LEU A 585 -13.34 -3.00 -25.75
C LEU A 585 -13.05 -1.60 -25.19
N THR A 586 -12.11 -1.49 -24.24
CA THR A 586 -11.65 -0.21 -23.69
C THR A 586 -11.05 0.67 -24.79
N PHE A 587 -10.20 0.10 -25.65
CA PHE A 587 -9.60 0.83 -26.76
C PHE A 587 -10.62 1.25 -27.82
N CYS A 588 -11.63 0.43 -28.11
CA CYS A 588 -12.75 0.82 -28.97
C CYS A 588 -13.52 2.02 -28.37
N GLY A 589 -13.79 2.00 -27.06
CA GLY A 589 -14.43 3.13 -26.36
C GLY A 589 -13.66 4.44 -26.47
N ILE A 590 -12.33 4.39 -26.43
CA ILE A 590 -11.43 5.57 -26.56
C ILE A 590 -11.40 6.16 -27.99
N LEU A 591 -11.83 5.39 -29.00
CA LEU A 591 -11.89 5.80 -30.41
C LEU A 591 -13.30 6.19 -30.89
N LEU A 592 -14.35 5.73 -30.21
CA LEU A 592 -15.73 6.07 -30.56
C LEU A 592 -16.06 7.52 -30.15
N PRO A 593 -16.68 8.34 -31.04
CA PRO A 593 -17.21 9.64 -30.66
C PRO A 593 -18.19 9.55 -29.48
N GLN A 594 -18.10 10.52 -28.55
CA GLN A 594 -18.89 10.55 -27.32
C GLN A 594 -20.39 10.31 -27.55
N TRP A 595 -20.98 10.93 -28.57
CA TRP A 595 -22.41 10.79 -28.91
C TRP A 595 -22.85 9.35 -29.26
N ILE A 596 -21.92 8.46 -29.63
CA ILE A 596 -22.19 7.02 -29.83
C ILE A 596 -22.25 6.30 -28.48
N LEU A 597 -21.36 6.65 -27.55
CA LEU A 597 -21.33 6.11 -26.18
C LEU A 597 -22.56 6.56 -25.39
N ASP A 598 -22.93 7.84 -25.49
CA ASP A 598 -24.11 8.41 -24.84
C ASP A 598 -25.40 7.70 -25.32
N ARG A 599 -25.53 7.49 -26.64
CA ARG A 599 -26.64 6.72 -27.21
C ARG A 599 -26.67 5.27 -26.73
N ALA A 600 -25.53 4.61 -26.61
CA ALA A 600 -25.47 3.24 -26.09
C ALA A 600 -25.95 3.18 -24.63
N ALA A 601 -25.52 4.14 -23.78
CA ALA A 601 -25.96 4.23 -22.38
C ALA A 601 -27.49 4.41 -22.26
N THR A 602 -28.11 5.21 -23.13
CA THR A 602 -29.58 5.43 -23.12
C THR A 602 -30.44 4.25 -23.58
N THR A 603 -29.86 3.12 -24.01
CA THR A 603 -30.60 1.99 -24.61
C THR A 603 -30.66 0.71 -23.77
N VAL A 604 -30.20 0.74 -22.51
CA VAL A 604 -30.17 -0.44 -21.62
C VAL A 604 -31.17 -0.30 -20.47
N GLU A 605 -32.36 -0.89 -20.63
CA GLU A 605 -33.21 -1.20 -19.47
C GLU A 605 -32.60 -2.35 -18.64
N PRO A 606 -32.78 -2.36 -17.30
CA PRO A 606 -32.09 -3.29 -16.42
C PRO A 606 -32.70 -4.70 -16.42
N ARG A 607 -32.27 -5.56 -17.35
CA ARG A 607 -32.53 -7.02 -17.31
C ARG A 607 -31.25 -7.86 -17.27
N SER A 608 -30.78 -8.09 -16.05
CA SER A 608 -30.06 -9.29 -15.61
C SER A 608 -28.92 -9.85 -16.51
N PHE A 609 -27.98 -8.99 -16.90
CA PHE A 609 -26.60 -9.40 -17.23
C PHE A 609 -25.60 -8.51 -16.48
N PRO A 610 -24.40 -9.03 -16.11
CA PRO A 610 -23.43 -8.26 -15.34
C PRO A 610 -22.85 -7.11 -16.18
N ALA A 611 -23.28 -5.88 -15.89
CA ALA A 611 -22.90 -4.71 -16.64
C ALA A 611 -21.41 -4.36 -16.49
N VAL A 612 -20.75 -4.06 -17.61
CA VAL A 612 -19.49 -3.31 -17.63
C VAL A 612 -19.87 -1.83 -17.70
N THR A 613 -19.96 -1.17 -16.54
CA THR A 613 -20.27 0.26 -16.45
C THR A 613 -19.04 1.09 -16.78
N VAL A 614 -18.95 1.56 -18.04
CA VAL A 614 -18.07 2.68 -18.40
C VAL A 614 -18.81 3.97 -18.08
N GLU A 615 -18.45 4.64 -16.99
CA GLU A 615 -19.05 5.93 -16.62
C GLU A 615 -18.63 7.04 -17.60
N PRO A 616 -19.57 7.79 -18.20
CA PRO A 616 -19.26 8.99 -18.97
C PRO A 616 -18.64 10.07 -18.07
N ALA A 617 -17.47 10.60 -18.46
CA ALA A 617 -16.68 11.51 -17.63
C ALA A 617 -17.19 12.97 -17.66
N ALA A 618 -18.48 13.21 -17.35
CA ALA A 618 -19.11 14.53 -17.51
C ALA A 618 -20.31 14.84 -16.56
N ALA A 619 -20.29 14.42 -15.28
CA ALA A 619 -21.41 14.72 -14.36
C ALA A 619 -21.09 14.89 -12.85
N ILE A 620 -19.83 15.03 -12.41
CA ILE A 620 -19.50 15.25 -10.97
C ILE A 620 -18.53 16.42 -10.79
N SER A 621 -19.00 17.65 -11.05
CA SER A 621 -18.21 18.88 -10.92
C SER A 621 -18.91 20.02 -10.15
N SER A 622 -20.09 19.77 -9.56
CA SER A 622 -20.97 20.81 -9.02
C SER A 622 -21.62 20.48 -7.65
N VAL A 623 -21.17 19.43 -6.97
CA VAL A 623 -21.72 18.97 -5.67
C VAL A 623 -20.66 18.90 -4.55
N PHE A 624 -19.42 19.32 -4.82
CA PHE A 624 -18.34 19.37 -3.83
C PHE A 624 -17.72 20.77 -3.71
N THR A 625 -18.52 21.71 -3.22
CA THR A 625 -18.07 23.02 -2.70
C THR A 625 -18.59 23.20 -1.28
N GLU A 626 -18.07 22.41 -0.34
CA GLU A 626 -18.28 22.66 1.09
C GLU A 626 -17.10 23.41 1.69
N SER A 627 -17.46 24.52 2.34
CA SER A 627 -16.68 25.42 3.19
C SER A 627 -15.60 24.78 4.04
N ALA A 628 -14.46 25.47 4.16
CA ALA A 628 -13.47 25.19 5.19
C ALA A 628 -14.07 25.34 6.61
N PRO A 629 -13.84 24.39 7.54
CA PRO A 629 -14.20 24.54 8.95
C PRO A 629 -13.28 25.55 9.66
N PRO A 630 -13.73 26.15 10.79
CA PRO A 630 -13.05 27.28 11.42
C PRO A 630 -11.70 26.92 12.05
N SER A 631 -10.81 27.92 12.10
CA SER A 631 -9.47 27.82 12.67
C SER A 631 -9.46 27.65 14.20
N PHE A 632 -9.22 26.42 14.68
CA PHE A 632 -8.95 26.15 16.10
C PHE A 632 -7.58 26.70 16.53
N SER A 633 -7.55 27.97 16.93
CA SER A 633 -6.35 28.72 17.31
C SER A 633 -6.20 28.85 18.83
N LEU A 634 -5.64 27.82 19.48
CA LEU A 634 -5.20 27.88 20.88
C LEU A 634 -3.81 27.23 21.06
N LEU A 635 -3.12 27.63 22.14
CA LEU A 635 -1.79 27.16 22.56
C LEU A 635 -0.58 27.63 21.69
N ARG A 636 -0.40 28.95 21.54
CA ARG A 636 0.96 29.51 21.59
C ARG A 636 1.36 29.68 23.06
N ARG A 637 2.60 29.30 23.42
CA ARG A 637 3.19 29.65 24.72
C ARG A 637 3.67 31.12 24.70
N PRO A 638 3.47 31.91 25.76
CA PRO A 638 4.13 33.19 25.92
C PRO A 638 5.55 33.01 26.49
N ASN A 639 6.51 33.82 26.03
CA ASN A 639 7.72 34.16 26.77
C ASN A 639 7.57 35.58 27.35
N PRO A 640 8.14 35.89 28.52
CA PRO A 640 7.84 37.12 29.25
C PRO A 640 8.75 38.30 28.89
N THR A 641 8.22 39.52 29.07
CA THR A 641 8.97 40.73 29.47
C THR A 641 7.95 41.75 30.05
N PRO A 642 8.35 42.64 30.97
CA PRO A 642 7.39 43.35 31.82
C PRO A 642 7.10 44.80 31.38
N GLU A 643 6.24 45.47 32.16
CA GLU A 643 6.02 46.93 32.22
C GLU A 643 5.38 47.64 31.00
N MET A 644 4.08 47.96 31.13
CA MET A 644 3.66 49.37 31.24
C MET A 644 2.23 49.50 31.81
N SER A 645 1.95 50.64 32.45
CA SER A 645 0.84 50.81 33.40
C SER A 645 -0.50 51.23 32.80
N ASN A 646 -1.57 50.84 33.51
CA ASN A 646 -2.92 51.46 33.60
C ASN A 646 -3.16 52.83 32.94
N LEU A 647 -4.30 53.00 32.25
CA LEU A 647 -5.21 54.15 32.46
C LEU A 647 -6.63 53.93 31.86
N ILE A 648 -7.65 54.61 32.42
CA ILE A 648 -9.01 54.90 31.88
C ILE A 648 -9.83 53.69 31.34
N ARG A 649 -10.91 53.15 31.94
CA ARG A 649 -11.89 53.58 32.99
C ARG A 649 -12.97 54.60 32.57
N ARG A 650 -14.17 54.11 32.17
CA ARG A 650 -15.57 54.64 32.39
C ARG A 650 -16.50 54.72 31.15
N ARG A 651 -17.57 53.90 31.17
CA ARG A 651 -19.02 54.13 30.84
C ARG A 651 -19.65 52.71 30.90
N ARG A 652 -20.64 52.31 31.73
CA ARG A 652 -21.94 52.87 32.19
C ARG A 652 -22.84 53.31 31.01
N ALA A 653 -24.12 52.90 30.92
CA ALA A 653 -25.07 52.43 31.95
C ALA A 653 -25.87 51.16 31.48
N VAL A 654 -26.43 50.28 32.35
CA VAL A 654 -27.81 50.28 32.94
C VAL A 654 -28.94 50.09 31.90
N THR A 655 -29.96 49.24 32.07
CA THR A 655 -30.41 48.40 33.23
C THR A 655 -30.12 46.88 33.01
N THR A 656 -30.91 45.81 33.27
CA THR A 656 -32.27 45.56 33.83
C THR A 656 -32.36 44.15 34.49
N THR A 657 -33.16 43.98 35.56
CA THR A 657 -33.56 42.73 36.27
C THR A 657 -34.97 42.96 36.89
N PRO A 658 -35.62 42.11 37.74
CA PRO A 658 -35.29 40.75 38.25
C PRO A 658 -36.46 39.72 38.31
N SER A 659 -36.15 38.45 38.62
CA SER A 659 -36.94 37.50 39.47
C SER A 659 -36.35 36.08 39.40
N SER A 660 -36.33 35.17 40.39
CA SER A 660 -36.16 35.20 41.86
C SER A 660 -36.61 33.83 42.44
N GLU A 661 -35.72 32.83 42.34
CA GLU A 661 -35.48 31.77 43.35
C GLU A 661 -36.55 30.69 43.75
N PRO A 662 -36.16 29.60 44.47
CA PRO A 662 -36.85 28.29 44.52
C PRO A 662 -37.43 28.00 45.95
N PRO A 663 -37.46 26.77 46.55
CA PRO A 663 -37.36 25.37 46.07
C PRO A 663 -38.45 24.40 46.62
N ALA A 664 -38.44 23.13 46.17
CA ALA A 664 -39.08 22.02 46.91
C ALA A 664 -38.51 20.61 46.59
N GLN A 665 -38.02 19.94 47.64
CA GLN A 665 -38.06 18.49 47.89
C GLN A 665 -38.81 18.33 49.23
N PRO A 666 -39.48 17.21 49.58
CA PRO A 666 -38.74 15.99 49.98
C PRO A 666 -39.53 14.63 49.93
N THR A 667 -38.92 13.57 50.49
CA THR A 667 -39.56 12.32 51.02
C THR A 667 -40.34 11.39 50.06
N SER A 668 -40.76 10.15 50.41
CA SER A 668 -40.19 8.99 51.16
C SER A 668 -41.25 7.83 51.08
N ALA A 669 -41.09 6.55 51.48
CA ALA A 669 -40.00 5.72 52.03
C ALA A 669 -40.31 4.22 51.78
N ALA A 670 -39.33 3.31 51.99
CA ALA A 670 -39.52 1.86 52.20
C ALA A 670 -40.12 1.05 51.00
N THR A 671 -40.17 -0.29 50.97
CA THR A 671 -39.91 -1.32 52.01
C THR A 671 -39.30 -2.59 51.39
N ALA A 672 -38.42 -3.29 52.13
CA ALA A 672 -38.06 -4.70 51.90
C ALA A 672 -38.47 -5.52 53.14
N PRO A 673 -38.97 -6.76 53.00
CA PRO A 673 -38.13 -7.97 53.17
C PRO A 673 -38.61 -9.15 52.27
N ALA A 674 -38.12 -10.41 52.32
CA ALA A 674 -36.81 -11.06 52.56
C ALA A 674 -37.00 -12.60 52.34
N LEU A 675 -36.03 -13.43 52.76
CA LEU A 675 -35.98 -14.92 52.69
C LEU A 675 -35.77 -15.50 51.27
N MET A 676 -34.79 -16.39 51.01
CA MET A 676 -34.54 -17.77 51.53
C MET A 676 -35.60 -18.75 50.99
N ASP A 677 -35.26 -19.84 50.28
CA ASP A 677 -34.34 -20.88 50.76
C ASP A 677 -33.73 -21.85 49.70
N HIS A 678 -32.90 -22.77 50.20
CA HIS A 678 -32.20 -23.92 49.58
C HIS A 678 -32.83 -24.67 48.38
N LEU A 679 -31.97 -25.17 47.46
CA LEU A 679 -31.52 -26.58 47.43
C LEU A 679 -30.40 -26.85 46.41
N ALA A 680 -29.70 -27.98 46.54
CA ALA A 680 -28.56 -28.38 45.70
C ALA A 680 -28.67 -29.85 45.22
N VAL A 681 -28.22 -30.13 43.99
CA VAL A 681 -27.98 -31.48 43.46
C VAL A 681 -26.69 -31.49 42.63
N GLY A 682 -25.95 -32.60 42.71
CA GLY A 682 -24.63 -32.81 42.13
C GLY A 682 -24.60 -33.49 40.74
N PRO A 683 -23.46 -34.12 40.34
CA PRO A 683 -23.03 -34.10 38.94
C PRO A 683 -22.84 -35.45 38.23
N ALA A 684 -22.87 -35.42 36.89
CA ALA A 684 -22.23 -36.35 35.95
C ALA A 684 -22.15 -35.68 34.55
N GLY A 685 -21.25 -36.04 33.62
CA GLY A 685 -20.12 -36.96 33.75
C GLY A 685 -19.75 -37.69 32.44
N SER A 686 -18.97 -37.05 31.55
CA SER A 686 -18.23 -37.68 30.43
C SER A 686 -17.21 -36.71 29.84
#